data_AF-A0A9Q0NCW9-F1
#
_entry.id   AF-A0A9Q0NCW9-F1
#
_cell.length_a   1.000
_cell.length_b   1.000
_cell.length_c   1.000
_cell.angle_alpha   90.00
_cell.angle_beta   90.00
_cell.angle_gamma   90.00
#
_symmetry.space_group_name_H-M   'P 1'
#
loop_
_entity.id
_entity.type
_entity.pdbx_description
1 polymer ?
#
loop_
_entity_poly.entity_id
_entity_poly.type
_entity_poly.pdbx_seq_one_letter_code
_entity_poly.pdbx_strand_id
1 'polypeptide(L)'
;MSIATTIDETVELTPSQYSNHCQQLNNVWLLISNSTFSMPNEIVNDENISTDVTVDADESNLDIDPNKPKKTDKLMSWSTFHSNCVQPPHTLSNVAIVAPLYRRSPTNPSVLMDIMKRAMNITTLAIGRGKRTIITLDGDLYNRAVKIPNYKENWIIRLGSLHVIIAALKCLGKYVEGSGIDASWEESGMFGSATVNQVIEGRHIYRGIQMKKVLLSLNLKKQLTNGNESFFQAVQDAQKEFQAKKIFEKLDAENTAGPTAKFLRNYMKQVTNLLTYIAATRNRNWRQHLGETEKMTTYIHAHNQSNYAKWMLLYLGDMLELETADKESWDFLNDGNFCVSKNEIPFTSIDPDHAIEHEHKHFKVRGGFVGITGNEAALERFVITMPILSNIAETFERYSNIKRSESNCHEHHEAFGNFFQNQLKNSQNLINILAKGGNPFLYPDLRNLVNYSVPSDEIRENVIKRDDIGTKLVHLFREQRMMENSTIPFWSTLPRTNLKVFSGTEIMVNNGEKLVTSIRKEKQMYARMLAISRTRSELCPDKVIDFHNLFEAYEAKLDSINKDVSNQTERVNKIENDIENNNRMSRLNDVIIRGVPANQTDLLKMFVSIAKAIKFNHSKYDCVNNIFRIRGNKNTSPIIIQFTTSIYKREFMSSYFKFGQLKLSDIGCESNSRIYVSDNLTKHNSDIHHKALQLIKDKRLSKVTTRSGFIFVQQLNSDDIVKVSDLEGLLKLCNENGSETNILDDTVIENQS
;
A
#
# COMPACT_ATOMS: atom_id res chain seq x y z
N MET A 1 -8.57 -15.36 19.54
CA MET A 1 -9.54 -14.40 20.08
C MET A 1 -9.04 -12.99 19.87
N SER A 2 -9.48 -12.27 18.84
CA SER A 2 -9.17 -10.83 18.76
C SER A 2 -10.18 -10.03 19.56
N ILE A 3 -9.80 -9.04 20.37
CA ILE A 3 -10.78 -8.24 21.15
C ILE A 3 -11.03 -6.88 20.53
N ALA A 4 -12.29 -6.46 20.55
CA ALA A 4 -12.63 -5.06 20.74
C ALA A 4 -13.79 -4.92 21.79
N THR A 5 -14.24 -3.72 22.25
CA THR A 5 -15.36 -3.52 23.25
C THR A 5 -16.32 -2.34 23.00
N THR A 6 -17.59 -2.27 23.46
CA THR A 6 -18.19 -1.89 24.79
C THR A 6 -19.36 -2.70 25.46
N ILE A 7 -19.42 -2.45 26.78
CA ILE A 7 -20.23 -2.96 27.91
C ILE A 7 -21.71 -2.50 27.87
N ASP A 8 -22.63 -3.32 28.40
CA ASP A 8 -23.65 -2.80 29.33
C ASP A 8 -24.02 -3.84 30.41
N GLU A 9 -24.38 -3.34 31.58
CA GLU A 9 -24.46 -4.03 32.86
C GLU A 9 -25.59 -5.08 32.94
N THR A 10 -25.39 -6.08 33.80
CA THR A 10 -26.38 -7.03 34.36
C THR A 10 -27.01 -8.08 33.44
N VAL A 11 -26.29 -9.18 33.16
CA VAL A 11 -26.92 -10.52 33.17
C VAL A 11 -25.92 -11.50 33.78
N GLU A 12 -26.16 -11.93 35.02
CA GLU A 12 -25.54 -13.14 35.57
C GLU A 12 -26.03 -14.34 34.78
N LEU A 13 -25.23 -14.82 33.82
CA LEU A 13 -25.45 -16.12 33.19
C LEU A 13 -24.75 -17.19 34.01
N THR A 14 -25.47 -18.28 34.30
CA THR A 14 -25.06 -19.30 35.27
C THR A 14 -23.89 -20.16 34.76
N PRO A 15 -23.02 -20.67 35.65
CA PRO A 15 -21.84 -21.47 35.30
C PRO A 15 -22.13 -22.73 34.47
N SER A 16 -23.36 -23.25 34.48
CA SER A 16 -23.73 -24.45 33.74
C SER A 16 -23.83 -24.25 32.21
N GLN A 17 -24.06 -23.02 31.74
CA GLN A 17 -24.09 -22.72 30.30
C GLN A 17 -22.70 -22.63 29.67
N TYR A 18 -21.64 -22.44 30.47
CA TYR A 18 -20.24 -22.49 30.02
C TYR A 18 -19.72 -23.93 29.85
N SER A 19 -20.25 -24.89 30.61
CA SER A 19 -19.67 -26.22 30.76
C SER A 19 -19.71 -27.10 29.49
N ASN A 20 -20.71 -26.93 28.62
CA ASN A 20 -20.88 -27.82 27.47
C ASN A 20 -20.16 -27.36 26.19
N HIS A 21 -19.58 -26.16 26.17
CA HIS A 21 -18.83 -25.64 25.02
C HIS A 21 -17.32 -25.50 25.27
N CYS A 22 -16.87 -25.60 26.53
CA CYS A 22 -15.48 -25.30 26.93
C CYS A 22 -14.59 -26.52 27.18
N GLN A 23 -15.10 -27.76 27.05
CA GLN A 23 -14.31 -28.97 27.39
C GLN A 23 -13.23 -29.36 26.37
N GLN A 24 -12.93 -28.55 25.35
CA GLN A 24 -11.86 -28.81 24.36
C GLN A 24 -11.05 -27.55 23.97
N LEU A 25 -10.84 -26.60 24.89
CA LEU A 25 -10.10 -25.35 24.60
C LEU A 25 -8.66 -25.38 25.11
N ASN A 26 -7.78 -26.12 24.42
CA ASN A 26 -6.35 -26.17 24.76
C ASN A 26 -5.49 -25.05 24.15
N ASN A 27 -6.04 -24.03 23.48
CA ASN A 27 -5.23 -22.96 22.89
C ASN A 27 -6.04 -21.65 22.72
N VAL A 28 -5.81 -20.66 23.60
CA VAL A 28 -6.41 -19.32 23.44
C VAL A 28 -5.34 -18.30 23.02
N TRP A 29 -5.36 -17.98 21.73
CA TRP A 29 -4.63 -16.86 21.14
C TRP A 29 -5.37 -15.57 21.38
N LEU A 30 -4.71 -14.45 21.67
CA LEU A 30 -5.35 -13.13 21.65
C LEU A 30 -4.72 -12.13 20.69
N LEU A 31 -5.58 -11.46 19.92
CA LEU A 31 -5.20 -10.66 18.75
C LEU A 31 -5.69 -9.22 18.92
N ILE A 32 -4.85 -8.25 18.59
CA ILE A 32 -5.24 -6.84 18.57
C ILE A 32 -4.55 -6.19 17.36
N SER A 33 -5.30 -5.77 16.36
CA SER A 33 -4.75 -5.05 15.19
C SER A 33 -5.07 -3.55 15.28
N ASN A 34 -4.19 -2.70 14.74
CA ASN A 34 -4.36 -1.24 14.71
C ASN A 34 -5.19 -0.78 13.54
N SER A 35 -6.00 -1.67 12.96
CA SER A 35 -7.05 -1.20 12.08
C SER A 35 -8.03 -0.39 12.93
N THR A 36 -7.77 0.92 13.01
CA THR A 36 -8.88 1.82 12.77
C THR A 36 -9.63 1.25 11.57
N PHE A 37 -10.95 1.08 11.69
CA PHE A 37 -11.82 0.97 10.52
C PHE A 37 -11.76 2.29 9.72
N SER A 38 -10.56 2.68 9.29
CA SER A 38 -10.23 3.77 8.39
C SER A 38 -9.64 3.13 7.15
N MET A 39 -10.32 3.40 6.04
CA MET A 39 -9.94 3.02 4.69
C MET A 39 -8.44 3.29 4.44
N PRO A 40 -7.68 2.32 3.90
CA PRO A 40 -6.81 2.65 2.79
C PRO A 40 -7.74 3.08 1.65
N ASN A 41 -7.77 4.39 1.36
CA ASN A 41 -8.16 4.81 0.02
C ASN A 41 -7.24 4.04 -0.93
N GLU A 42 -7.83 3.30 -1.88
CA GLU A 42 -7.17 2.41 -2.85
C GLU A 42 -6.87 0.97 -2.39
N ILE A 43 -7.92 0.22 -2.03
CA ILE A 43 -8.10 -1.14 -2.57
C ILE A 43 -9.53 -1.22 -3.07
N VAL A 44 -9.75 -0.65 -4.25
CA VAL A 44 -10.98 -0.82 -5.03
C VAL A 44 -10.66 -1.81 -6.14
N ASN A 45 -11.46 -2.87 -6.18
CA ASN A 45 -11.59 -3.89 -7.22
C ASN A 45 -10.55 -5.02 -7.25
N ASP A 46 -10.86 -6.09 -6.49
CA ASP A 46 -10.65 -7.47 -6.97
C ASP A 46 -12.01 -8.21 -6.97
N GLU A 47 -13.07 -7.50 -7.35
CA GLU A 47 -14.22 -8.11 -8.04
C GLU A 47 -13.83 -8.30 -9.50
N ASN A 48 -13.02 -9.33 -9.79
CA ASN A 48 -12.93 -10.02 -11.08
C ASN A 48 -11.91 -11.16 -10.98
N ILE A 49 -12.26 -12.20 -10.23
CA ILE A 49 -11.98 -13.56 -10.71
C ILE A 49 -13.32 -14.05 -11.25
N SER A 50 -13.65 -13.55 -12.44
CA SER A 50 -14.56 -14.23 -13.34
C SER A 50 -13.90 -15.58 -13.66
N THR A 51 -14.56 -16.63 -13.21
CA THR A 51 -14.53 -17.94 -13.84
C THR A 51 -15.15 -17.79 -15.24
N ASP A 52 -14.40 -17.23 -16.19
CA ASP A 52 -14.65 -17.39 -17.63
C ASP A 52 -13.31 -17.42 -18.34
N VAL A 53 -12.67 -18.58 -18.31
CA VAL A 53 -11.94 -19.01 -19.48
C VAL A 53 -12.83 -20.05 -20.14
N THR A 54 -13.63 -19.59 -21.10
CA THR A 54 -14.17 -20.46 -22.14
C THR A 54 -13.00 -21.16 -22.81
N VAL A 55 -12.85 -22.45 -22.53
CA VAL A 55 -12.23 -23.39 -23.47
C VAL A 55 -13.30 -24.42 -23.74
N ASP A 56 -13.93 -24.32 -24.91
CA ASP A 56 -14.67 -25.42 -25.50
C ASP A 56 -13.74 -26.64 -25.58
N ALA A 57 -14.15 -27.76 -25.01
CA ALA A 57 -14.01 -29.10 -25.60
C ALA A 57 -14.56 -30.16 -24.63
N ASP A 58 -15.61 -30.84 -25.10
CA ASP A 58 -16.15 -32.13 -24.69
C ASP A 58 -15.37 -32.96 -23.66
N GLU A 59 -16.02 -33.27 -22.54
CA GLU A 59 -15.70 -34.46 -21.74
C GLU A 59 -16.76 -35.53 -22.02
N SER A 60 -16.46 -36.46 -22.93
CA SER A 60 -17.01 -37.81 -22.85
C SER A 60 -16.07 -38.67 -22.00
N ASN A 61 -16.64 -39.25 -20.93
CA ASN A 61 -16.24 -40.45 -20.17
C ASN A 61 -14.81 -40.98 -20.36
N LEU A 62 -14.13 -41.32 -19.25
CA LEU A 62 -13.53 -42.65 -19.11
C LEU A 62 -13.03 -42.95 -17.68
N ASP A 63 -13.19 -44.22 -17.35
CA ASP A 63 -12.95 -44.92 -16.10
C ASP A 63 -11.54 -44.80 -15.51
N ILE A 64 -11.46 -45.02 -14.20
CA ILE A 64 -10.24 -45.04 -13.41
C ILE A 64 -9.46 -46.34 -13.70
N ASP A 65 -8.35 -46.23 -14.45
CA ASP A 65 -7.38 -47.30 -14.67
C ASP A 65 -6.48 -47.52 -13.42
N PRO A 66 -6.40 -48.75 -12.87
CA PRO A 66 -5.54 -49.10 -11.74
C PRO A 66 -4.02 -49.08 -12.02
N ASN A 67 -3.56 -48.81 -13.24
CA ASN A 67 -2.13 -48.64 -13.57
C ASN A 67 -1.58 -47.21 -13.41
N LYS A 68 -2.24 -46.35 -12.62
CA LYS A 68 -1.77 -44.97 -12.38
C LYS A 68 -0.41 -44.99 -11.64
N PRO A 69 0.65 -44.34 -12.17
CA PRO A 69 1.97 -44.35 -11.54
C PRO A 69 1.94 -43.68 -10.15
N LYS A 70 2.82 -44.13 -9.26
CA LYS A 70 2.96 -43.63 -7.88
C LYS A 70 3.11 -42.09 -7.84
N LYS A 71 2.50 -41.47 -6.82
CA LYS A 71 2.24 -40.03 -6.62
C LYS A 71 3.46 -39.08 -6.56
N THR A 72 4.66 -39.50 -6.96
CA THR A 72 5.93 -38.78 -6.75
C THR A 72 6.47 -38.01 -7.96
N ASP A 73 5.93 -38.20 -9.17
CA ASP A 73 6.49 -37.62 -10.41
C ASP A 73 5.70 -36.41 -10.96
N LYS A 74 4.74 -35.86 -10.20
CA LYS A 74 4.01 -34.67 -10.65
C LYS A 74 4.84 -33.41 -10.40
N LEU A 75 4.98 -32.56 -11.41
CA LEU A 75 5.51 -31.20 -11.32
C LEU A 75 4.72 -30.38 -10.26
N MET A 76 5.38 -29.85 -9.23
CA MET A 76 4.74 -29.21 -8.05
C MET A 76 5.27 -27.81 -7.76
N SER A 77 4.42 -26.91 -7.27
CA SER A 77 4.86 -25.63 -6.73
C SER A 77 5.62 -25.81 -5.40
N TRP A 78 6.38 -24.78 -5.00
CA TRP A 78 7.09 -24.77 -3.71
C TRP A 78 6.17 -25.06 -2.53
N SER A 79 5.00 -24.41 -2.47
CA SER A 79 4.08 -24.59 -1.34
C SER A 79 3.47 -26.00 -1.34
N THR A 80 3.14 -26.54 -2.52
CA THR A 80 2.58 -27.89 -2.65
C THR A 80 3.62 -28.97 -2.34
N PHE A 81 4.87 -28.79 -2.77
CA PHE A 81 5.98 -29.66 -2.38
C PHE A 81 6.14 -29.70 -0.86
N HIS A 82 6.19 -28.53 -0.21
CA HIS A 82 6.26 -28.47 1.26
C HIS A 82 5.05 -29.10 1.95
N SER A 83 3.84 -28.92 1.41
CA SER A 83 2.64 -29.58 1.93
C SER A 83 2.72 -31.11 1.84
N ASN A 84 3.41 -31.67 0.85
CA ASN A 84 3.58 -33.12 0.73
C ASN A 84 4.68 -33.69 1.65
N CYS A 85 5.62 -32.86 2.08
CA CYS A 85 6.74 -33.27 2.94
C CYS A 85 6.44 -33.14 4.44
N VAL A 86 5.39 -32.42 4.81
CA VAL A 86 5.11 -32.02 6.19
C VAL A 86 3.83 -32.72 6.67
N GLN A 87 3.82 -33.11 7.94
CA GLN A 87 2.64 -33.72 8.54
C GLN A 87 1.54 -32.66 8.76
N PRO A 88 0.25 -33.05 8.68
CA PRO A 88 -0.86 -32.15 8.95
C PRO A 88 -0.80 -31.63 10.39
N PRO A 89 -1.34 -30.43 10.66
CA PRO A 89 -1.36 -29.88 12.01
C PRO A 89 -2.18 -30.78 12.94
N HIS A 90 -1.62 -31.12 14.10
CA HIS A 90 -2.27 -31.99 15.09
C HIS A 90 -3.56 -31.41 15.71
N THR A 91 -3.68 -30.08 15.75
CA THR A 91 -4.83 -29.38 16.33
C THR A 91 -5.19 -28.16 15.49
N LEU A 92 -6.47 -28.01 15.20
CA LEU A 92 -7.01 -26.83 14.54
C LEU A 92 -7.17 -25.68 15.55
N SER A 93 -6.93 -24.47 15.07
CA SER A 93 -7.02 -23.25 15.85
C SER A 93 -8.42 -22.64 15.76
N ASN A 94 -9.00 -22.30 16.90
CA ASN A 94 -10.24 -21.54 16.95
C ASN A 94 -9.96 -20.04 16.75
N VAL A 95 -10.54 -19.46 15.71
CA VAL A 95 -10.38 -18.05 15.37
C VAL A 95 -11.74 -17.37 15.43
N ALA A 96 -11.79 -16.24 16.15
CA ALA A 96 -13.00 -15.45 16.28
C ALA A 96 -12.65 -13.98 16.53
N ILE A 97 -13.49 -13.10 16.01
CA ILE A 97 -13.55 -11.69 16.41
C ILE A 97 -14.44 -11.61 17.66
N VAL A 98 -13.87 -11.11 18.75
CA VAL A 98 -14.52 -11.02 20.06
C VAL A 98 -15.02 -9.59 20.24
N ALA A 99 -16.34 -9.48 20.24
CA ALA A 99 -17.08 -8.27 20.58
C ALA A 99 -16.75 -7.80 21.99
N PRO A 100 -16.98 -6.53 22.32
CA PRO A 100 -17.55 -5.49 21.43
C PRO A 100 -16.58 -4.73 20.45
N LEU A 101 -16.78 -3.50 19.96
CA LEU A 101 -15.84 -2.81 19.03
C LEU A 101 -15.50 -1.38 19.47
N TYR A 102 -14.21 -1.08 19.72
CA TYR A 102 -13.81 0.24 20.21
C TYR A 102 -13.92 1.30 19.10
N ARG A 103 -14.64 2.40 19.36
CA ARG A 103 -14.79 3.52 18.41
C ARG A 103 -13.56 4.42 18.34
N ARG A 104 -12.80 4.49 19.43
CA ARG A 104 -11.54 5.23 19.49
C ARG A 104 -10.44 4.32 18.95
N SER A 105 -9.53 4.91 18.18
CA SER A 105 -8.40 4.19 17.64
C SER A 105 -7.62 3.49 18.77
N PRO A 106 -7.17 2.25 18.57
CA PRO A 106 -6.30 1.56 19.51
C PRO A 106 -4.90 2.21 19.61
N THR A 107 -4.61 3.23 18.80
CA THR A 107 -3.50 4.16 19.04
C THR A 107 -3.65 4.96 20.33
N ASN A 108 -4.86 5.10 20.88
CA ASN A 108 -5.11 5.71 22.18
C ASN A 108 -4.65 4.76 23.31
N PRO A 109 -3.76 5.20 24.23
CA PRO A 109 -3.22 4.33 25.28
C PRO A 109 -4.27 3.69 26.19
N SER A 110 -5.34 4.41 26.53
CA SER A 110 -6.41 3.87 27.39
C SER A 110 -7.14 2.73 26.68
N VAL A 111 -7.45 2.92 25.40
CA VAL A 111 -8.11 1.91 24.57
C VAL A 111 -7.23 0.67 24.44
N LEU A 112 -5.94 0.85 24.14
CA LEU A 112 -4.99 -0.25 24.06
C LEU A 112 -4.91 -1.05 25.36
N MET A 113 -4.81 -0.36 26.50
CA MET A 113 -4.77 -0.99 27.82
C MET A 113 -6.06 -1.78 28.12
N ASP A 114 -7.23 -1.23 27.79
CA ASP A 114 -8.51 -1.92 27.99
C ASP A 114 -8.62 -3.17 27.10
N ILE A 115 -8.15 -3.10 25.85
CA ILE A 115 -8.08 -4.29 24.99
C ILE A 115 -7.16 -5.35 25.60
N MET A 116 -5.96 -4.96 26.06
CA MET A 116 -4.98 -5.88 26.63
C MET A 116 -5.43 -6.50 27.96
N LYS A 117 -6.09 -5.73 28.85
CA LYS A 117 -6.68 -6.25 30.09
C LYS A 117 -7.80 -7.23 29.79
N ARG A 118 -8.62 -6.94 28.79
CA ARG A 118 -9.68 -7.87 28.41
C ARG A 118 -9.14 -9.16 27.81
N ALA A 119 -8.01 -9.08 27.10
CA ALA A 119 -7.30 -10.26 26.63
C ALA A 119 -6.91 -11.16 27.80
N MET A 120 -6.32 -10.54 28.82
CA MET A 120 -5.94 -11.22 30.05
C MET A 120 -7.13 -11.86 30.76
N ASN A 121 -8.29 -11.19 30.81
CA ASN A 121 -9.50 -11.76 31.40
C ASN A 121 -9.99 -13.01 30.66
N ILE A 122 -9.93 -13.02 29.33
CA ILE A 122 -10.30 -14.18 28.53
C ILE A 122 -9.34 -15.34 28.78
N THR A 123 -8.03 -15.08 28.78
CA THR A 123 -7.01 -16.10 29.11
C THR A 123 -7.24 -16.67 30.50
N THR A 124 -7.57 -15.81 31.46
CA THR A 124 -7.89 -16.21 32.84
C THR A 124 -9.12 -17.13 32.91
N LEU A 125 -10.15 -16.84 32.12
CA LEU A 125 -11.37 -17.66 32.07
C LEU A 125 -11.16 -19.00 31.37
N ALA A 126 -10.37 -19.02 30.29
CA ALA A 126 -10.21 -20.21 29.47
C ALA A 126 -9.11 -21.17 29.96
N ILE A 127 -8.02 -20.63 30.50
CA ILE A 127 -6.82 -21.40 30.88
C ILE A 127 -6.59 -21.39 32.40
N GLY A 128 -7.12 -20.38 33.11
CA GLY A 128 -6.96 -20.20 34.56
C GLY A 128 -6.07 -19.01 34.93
N ARG A 129 -6.07 -18.64 36.22
CA ARG A 129 -5.30 -17.50 36.74
C ARG A 129 -3.79 -17.78 36.70
N GLY A 130 -3.00 -16.73 36.47
CA GLY A 130 -1.53 -16.76 36.57
C GLY A 130 -0.79 -17.08 35.27
N LYS A 131 -1.47 -17.32 34.16
CA LYS A 131 -0.85 -17.49 32.84
C LYS A 131 -0.72 -16.16 32.11
N ARG A 132 0.46 -15.90 31.55
CA ARG A 132 0.69 -14.70 30.73
C ARG A 132 -0.06 -14.81 29.41
N THR A 133 -0.64 -13.69 28.99
CA THR A 133 -1.42 -13.64 27.76
C THR A 133 -0.54 -13.30 26.57
N ILE A 134 -0.53 -14.16 25.55
CA ILE A 134 0.23 -13.92 24.32
C ILE A 134 -0.62 -13.07 23.38
N ILE A 135 -0.07 -11.92 22.95
CA ILE A 135 -0.76 -10.95 22.11
C ILE A 135 0.11 -10.62 20.90
N THR A 136 -0.40 -10.84 19.68
CA THR A 136 0.26 -10.38 18.46
C THR A 136 -0.31 -9.03 18.00
N LEU A 137 0.58 -8.09 17.69
CA LEU A 137 0.28 -6.71 17.31
C LEU A 137 1.00 -6.31 16.02
N ASP A 138 0.41 -5.42 15.21
CA ASP A 138 1.16 -4.75 14.14
C ASP A 138 2.21 -3.78 14.71
N GLY A 139 3.10 -3.27 13.85
CA GLY A 139 4.25 -2.48 14.27
C GLY A 139 3.92 -1.19 15.03
N ASP A 140 2.79 -0.53 14.78
CA ASP A 140 2.44 0.70 15.51
C ASP A 140 1.81 0.39 16.87
N LEU A 141 0.98 -0.64 17.00
CA LEU A 141 0.51 -1.08 18.32
C LEU A 141 1.60 -1.72 19.14
N TYR A 142 2.49 -2.50 18.51
CA TYR A 142 3.62 -3.12 19.17
C TYR A 142 4.43 -2.06 19.91
N ASN A 143 4.83 -1.00 19.21
CA ASN A 143 5.54 0.17 19.79
C ASN A 143 4.84 0.77 21.01
N ARG A 144 3.51 0.88 20.99
CA ARG A 144 2.73 1.45 22.10
C ARG A 144 2.62 0.47 23.26
N ALA A 145 2.41 -0.81 22.98
CA ALA A 145 2.19 -1.83 23.98
C ALA A 145 3.47 -2.15 24.78
N VAL A 146 4.64 -2.17 24.12
CA VAL A 146 5.93 -2.37 24.83
C VAL A 146 6.35 -1.19 25.71
N LYS A 147 5.65 -0.03 25.61
CA LYS A 147 5.88 1.13 26.50
C LYS A 147 5.00 1.11 27.74
N ILE A 148 4.09 0.15 27.86
CA ILE A 148 3.28 -0.01 29.07
C ILE A 148 4.22 -0.46 30.20
N PRO A 149 4.20 0.22 31.37
CA PRO A 149 5.02 -0.18 32.50
C PRO A 149 4.77 -1.65 32.86
N ASN A 150 5.85 -2.40 33.08
CA ASN A 150 5.82 -3.80 33.49
C ASN A 150 4.98 -4.72 32.58
N TYR A 151 4.88 -4.42 31.28
CA TYR A 151 4.05 -5.24 30.36
C TYR A 151 4.43 -6.73 30.37
N LYS A 152 5.71 -7.06 30.61
CA LYS A 152 6.23 -8.44 30.65
C LYS A 152 5.67 -9.28 31.79
N GLU A 153 5.15 -8.67 32.87
CA GLU A 153 4.55 -9.38 34.00
C GLU A 153 3.26 -10.12 33.57
N ASN A 154 2.45 -9.47 32.72
CA ASN A 154 1.11 -9.95 32.38
C ASN A 154 0.99 -10.44 30.92
N TRP A 155 1.82 -9.94 30.02
CA TRP A 155 1.70 -10.15 28.58
C TRP A 155 3.00 -10.58 27.91
N ILE A 156 2.86 -11.43 26.90
CA ILE A 156 3.91 -11.76 25.93
C ILE A 156 3.52 -11.11 24.61
N ILE A 157 4.17 -10.00 24.27
CA ILE A 157 3.81 -9.20 23.10
C ILE A 157 4.64 -9.65 21.90
N ARG A 158 3.96 -10.08 20.83
CA ARG A 158 4.56 -10.52 19.58
C ARG A 158 4.38 -9.49 18.47
N LEU A 159 5.41 -9.34 17.65
CA LEU A 159 5.36 -8.53 16.44
C LEU A 159 4.70 -9.33 15.30
N GLY A 160 3.71 -8.73 14.63
CA GLY A 160 2.93 -9.36 13.57
C GLY A 160 3.75 -9.75 12.35
N SER A 161 3.72 -11.03 11.99
CA SER A 161 4.55 -11.58 10.92
C SER A 161 4.16 -11.09 9.53
N LEU A 162 2.87 -10.85 9.27
CA LEU A 162 2.41 -10.31 7.98
C LEU A 162 3.08 -8.97 7.69
N HIS A 163 3.15 -8.12 8.71
CA HIS A 163 3.74 -6.79 8.54
C HIS A 163 5.27 -6.83 8.46
N VAL A 164 5.92 -7.77 9.14
CA VAL A 164 7.35 -8.07 8.92
C VAL A 164 7.61 -8.50 7.48
N ILE A 165 6.76 -9.37 6.91
CA ILE A 165 6.83 -9.78 5.50
C ILE A 165 6.68 -8.56 4.57
N ILE A 166 5.72 -7.67 4.83
CA ILE A 166 5.55 -6.42 4.04
C ILE A 166 6.81 -5.55 4.12
N ALA A 167 7.39 -5.36 5.31
CA ALA A 167 8.60 -4.58 5.48
C ALA A 167 9.80 -5.19 4.74
N ALA A 168 9.95 -6.52 4.78
CA ALA A 168 10.97 -7.24 4.04
C ALA A 168 10.76 -7.15 2.52
N LEU A 169 9.52 -7.28 2.05
CA LEU A 169 9.18 -7.14 0.62
C LEU A 169 9.53 -5.75 0.09
N LYS A 170 9.28 -4.68 0.88
CA LYS A 170 9.69 -3.30 0.56
C LYS A 170 11.20 -3.14 0.45
N CYS A 171 11.98 -3.75 1.36
CA CYS A 171 13.44 -3.72 1.28
C CYS A 171 13.94 -4.40 0.01
N LEU A 172 13.41 -5.59 -0.28
CA LEU A 172 13.71 -6.34 -1.50
C LEU A 172 13.35 -5.55 -2.77
N GLY A 173 12.19 -4.87 -2.78
CA GLY A 173 11.75 -4.01 -3.88
C GLY A 173 12.73 -2.87 -4.12
N LYS A 174 13.03 -2.09 -3.08
CA LYS A 174 14.02 -1.00 -3.16
C LYS A 174 15.39 -1.47 -3.66
N TYR A 175 15.83 -2.66 -3.26
CA TYR A 175 17.15 -3.18 -3.66
C TYR A 175 17.26 -3.46 -5.18
N VAL A 176 16.15 -3.74 -5.87
CA VAL A 176 16.14 -4.11 -7.30
C VAL A 176 15.50 -3.06 -8.21
N GLU A 177 14.86 -2.04 -7.65
CA GLU A 177 14.27 -0.93 -8.39
C GLU A 177 15.36 -0.20 -9.20
N GLY A 178 15.16 -0.08 -10.52
CA GLY A 178 16.14 0.48 -11.47
C GLY A 178 17.25 -0.48 -11.89
N SER A 179 17.30 -1.71 -11.37
CA SER A 179 18.37 -2.67 -11.69
C SER A 179 18.12 -3.43 -13.01
N GLY A 180 16.95 -3.27 -13.62
CA GLY A 180 16.50 -4.04 -14.79
C GLY A 180 15.80 -5.35 -14.42
N ILE A 181 15.81 -5.75 -13.14
CA ILE A 181 14.99 -6.88 -12.68
C ILE A 181 13.50 -6.47 -12.73
N ASP A 182 13.21 -5.27 -12.24
CA ASP A 182 11.91 -4.61 -12.35
C ASP A 182 11.42 -4.50 -13.80
N ALA A 183 12.26 -3.96 -14.69
CA ALA A 183 11.93 -3.87 -16.12
C ALA A 183 11.73 -5.25 -16.77
N SER A 184 12.51 -6.26 -16.36
CA SER A 184 12.37 -7.62 -16.89
C SER A 184 11.03 -8.27 -16.50
N TRP A 185 10.41 -7.89 -15.39
CA TRP A 185 9.06 -8.33 -15.03
C TRP A 185 7.98 -7.74 -15.95
N GLU A 186 8.18 -6.51 -16.42
CA GLU A 186 7.28 -5.87 -17.39
C GLU A 186 7.49 -6.47 -18.79
N GLU A 187 8.74 -6.54 -19.26
CA GLU A 187 9.06 -7.05 -20.61
C GLU A 187 8.70 -8.53 -20.78
N SER A 188 8.70 -9.32 -19.70
CA SER A 188 8.31 -10.74 -19.73
C SER A 188 6.82 -10.97 -19.89
N GLY A 189 6.02 -9.90 -19.85
CA GLY A 189 4.56 -9.96 -19.84
C GLY A 189 4.02 -10.63 -18.57
N MET A 190 4.85 -10.80 -17.53
CA MET A 190 4.44 -11.40 -16.26
C MET A 190 3.47 -10.48 -15.53
N PHE A 191 3.73 -9.17 -15.53
CA PHE A 191 2.94 -8.17 -14.82
C PHE A 191 2.94 -6.83 -15.57
N GLY A 192 1.84 -6.08 -15.46
CA GLY A 192 1.78 -4.70 -15.96
C GLY A 192 2.50 -3.71 -15.04
N SER A 193 2.88 -2.54 -15.57
CA SER A 193 3.72 -1.58 -14.85
C SER A 193 3.14 -1.11 -13.50
N ALA A 194 1.83 -0.88 -13.44
CA ALA A 194 1.17 -0.54 -12.17
C ALA A 194 1.34 -1.63 -11.10
N THR A 195 1.29 -2.90 -11.50
CA THR A 195 1.49 -4.04 -10.58
C THR A 195 2.94 -4.16 -10.14
N VAL A 196 3.90 -3.90 -11.03
CA VAL A 196 5.34 -3.89 -10.68
C VAL A 196 5.63 -2.83 -9.62
N ASN A 197 5.15 -1.60 -9.81
CA ASN A 197 5.29 -0.52 -8.82
C ASN A 197 4.65 -0.89 -7.48
N GLN A 198 3.43 -1.44 -7.49
CA GLN A 198 2.78 -1.91 -6.27
C GLN A 198 3.54 -3.06 -5.57
N VAL A 199 4.25 -3.92 -6.31
CA VAL A 199 5.10 -4.97 -5.72
C VAL A 199 6.38 -4.39 -5.13
N ILE A 200 7.04 -3.46 -5.81
CA ILE A 200 8.24 -2.75 -5.32
C ILE A 200 7.91 -2.04 -4.00
N GLU A 201 6.75 -1.39 -3.95
CA GLU A 201 6.23 -0.72 -2.75
C GLU A 201 5.68 -1.69 -1.68
N GLY A 202 5.72 -3.00 -1.92
CA GLY A 202 5.27 -4.02 -0.98
C GLY A 202 3.76 -4.05 -0.71
N ARG A 203 2.95 -3.46 -1.60
CA ARG A 203 1.47 -3.46 -1.51
C ARG A 203 0.83 -4.78 -1.94
N HIS A 204 1.49 -5.54 -2.83
CA HIS A 204 1.02 -6.87 -3.25
C HIS A 204 1.90 -7.99 -2.71
N ILE A 205 1.52 -8.54 -1.56
CA ILE A 205 2.29 -9.57 -0.85
C ILE A 205 2.44 -10.85 -1.69
N TYR A 206 1.32 -11.44 -2.13
CA TYR A 206 1.35 -12.70 -2.88
C TYR A 206 2.06 -12.55 -4.22
N ARG A 207 1.71 -11.54 -5.03
CA ARG A 207 2.40 -11.28 -6.32
C ARG A 207 3.89 -11.01 -6.10
N GLY A 208 4.25 -10.27 -5.05
CA GLY A 208 5.64 -10.02 -4.69
C GLY A 208 6.42 -11.27 -4.32
N ILE A 209 5.83 -12.17 -3.52
CA ILE A 209 6.43 -13.48 -3.21
C ILE A 209 6.59 -14.31 -4.49
N GLN A 210 5.58 -14.31 -5.38
CA GLN A 210 5.67 -15.06 -6.64
C GLN A 210 6.78 -14.55 -7.55
N MET A 211 6.87 -13.24 -7.80
CA MET A 211 7.95 -12.64 -8.61
C MET A 211 9.33 -13.05 -8.10
N LYS A 212 9.50 -13.06 -6.77
CA LYS A 212 10.75 -13.41 -6.10
C LYS A 212 11.08 -14.91 -6.23
N LYS A 213 10.09 -15.79 -6.14
CA LYS A 213 10.23 -17.23 -6.42
C LYS A 213 10.64 -17.48 -7.88
N VAL A 214 10.05 -16.76 -8.84
CA VAL A 214 10.41 -16.85 -10.26
C VAL A 214 11.89 -16.50 -10.46
N LEU A 215 12.38 -15.42 -9.84
CA LEU A 215 13.77 -15.02 -10.02
C LEU A 215 14.77 -16.04 -9.42
N LEU A 216 14.42 -16.68 -8.30
CA LEU A 216 15.26 -17.74 -7.71
C LEU A 216 15.47 -18.91 -8.69
N SER A 217 14.48 -19.19 -9.55
CA SER A 217 14.56 -20.27 -10.54
C SER A 217 15.52 -20.02 -11.71
N LEU A 218 15.94 -18.76 -11.94
CA LEU A 218 16.96 -18.42 -12.96
C LEU A 218 18.33 -19.03 -12.67
N ASN A 219 18.74 -19.04 -11.40
CA ASN A 219 20.05 -19.57 -11.01
C ASN A 219 20.18 -21.07 -11.34
N LEU A 220 19.06 -21.78 -11.27
CA LEU A 220 18.99 -23.22 -11.53
C LEU A 220 19.26 -23.50 -12.99
N LYS A 221 18.65 -22.73 -13.90
CA LYS A 221 18.91 -22.89 -15.35
C LYS A 221 20.38 -22.66 -15.70
N LYS A 222 21.07 -21.74 -15.03
CA LYS A 222 22.53 -21.55 -15.22
C LYS A 222 23.34 -22.77 -14.78
N GLN A 223 23.00 -23.39 -13.65
CA GLN A 223 23.69 -24.61 -13.17
C GLN A 223 23.40 -25.82 -14.07
N LEU A 224 22.20 -25.87 -14.65
CA LEU A 224 21.71 -27.01 -15.43
C LEU A 224 22.02 -26.91 -16.93
N THR A 225 22.43 -25.75 -17.46
CA THR A 225 22.94 -25.64 -18.83
C THR A 225 24.26 -26.39 -19.09
N ASN A 226 24.84 -27.04 -18.08
CA ASN A 226 25.93 -28.02 -18.23
C ASN A 226 25.43 -29.49 -18.33
N GLY A 227 24.12 -29.74 -18.31
CA GLY A 227 23.53 -31.09 -18.38
C GLY A 227 22.28 -31.16 -19.29
N ASN A 228 21.99 -32.34 -19.82
CA ASN A 228 20.86 -32.62 -20.73
C ASN A 228 19.48 -32.66 -20.03
N GLU A 229 19.32 -32.06 -18.85
CA GLU A 229 18.07 -32.11 -18.09
C GLU A 229 17.06 -31.05 -18.54
N SER A 230 15.77 -31.42 -18.54
CA SER A 230 14.70 -30.46 -18.84
C SER A 230 14.64 -29.36 -17.79
N PHE A 231 14.40 -28.11 -18.21
CA PHE A 231 14.27 -26.95 -17.29
C PHE A 231 13.25 -27.19 -16.16
N PHE A 232 12.20 -27.96 -16.44
CA PHE A 232 11.16 -28.28 -15.47
C PHE A 232 11.67 -29.19 -14.34
N GLN A 233 12.44 -30.23 -14.69
CA GLN A 233 13.05 -31.15 -13.73
C GLN A 233 14.08 -30.43 -12.85
N ALA A 234 14.89 -29.61 -13.50
CA ALA A 234 15.84 -28.69 -12.90
C ALA A 234 15.23 -27.81 -11.78
N VAL A 235 14.06 -27.22 -12.03
CA VAL A 235 13.36 -26.39 -11.05
C VAL A 235 12.88 -27.22 -9.85
N GLN A 236 12.43 -28.46 -10.06
CA GLN A 236 12.02 -29.34 -8.97
C GLN A 236 13.20 -29.80 -8.10
N ASP A 237 14.30 -30.21 -8.71
CA ASP A 237 15.44 -30.72 -7.93
C ASP A 237 16.08 -29.62 -7.09
N ALA A 238 16.09 -28.40 -7.60
CA ALA A 238 16.42 -27.25 -6.80
C ALA A 238 15.45 -26.97 -5.65
N GLN A 239 14.14 -27.15 -5.82
CA GLN A 239 13.22 -27.02 -4.69
C GLN A 239 13.54 -28.04 -3.58
N LYS A 240 14.02 -29.24 -3.95
CA LYS A 240 14.53 -30.24 -2.99
C LYS A 240 15.86 -29.78 -2.35
N GLU A 241 16.81 -29.25 -3.13
CA GLU A 241 18.08 -28.74 -2.60
C GLU A 241 17.92 -27.50 -1.72
N PHE A 242 16.91 -26.67 -1.99
CA PHE A 242 16.54 -25.50 -1.19
C PHE A 242 16.19 -25.92 0.24
N GLN A 243 15.50 -27.06 0.42
CA GLN A 243 15.23 -27.62 1.75
C GLN A 243 16.50 -28.07 2.47
N ALA A 244 17.46 -28.66 1.75
CA ALA A 244 18.72 -29.12 2.33
C ALA A 244 19.67 -27.99 2.74
N LYS A 245 19.30 -26.71 2.50
CA LYS A 245 20.18 -25.52 2.61
C LYS A 245 21.46 -25.59 1.75
N LYS A 246 21.59 -26.61 0.90
CA LYS A 246 22.77 -26.89 0.07
C LYS A 246 22.93 -25.92 -1.11
N ILE A 247 21.86 -25.25 -1.53
CA ILE A 247 21.93 -24.26 -2.62
C ILE A 247 22.93 -23.16 -2.30
N PHE A 248 22.98 -22.67 -1.05
CA PHE A 248 23.87 -21.58 -0.68
C PHE A 248 25.32 -22.02 -0.52
N GLU A 249 25.56 -23.22 0.02
CA GLU A 249 26.91 -23.81 0.08
C GLU A 249 27.49 -23.99 -1.33
N LYS A 250 26.67 -24.38 -2.31
CA LYS A 250 27.05 -24.40 -3.73
C LYS A 250 27.23 -22.99 -4.32
N LEU A 251 26.34 -22.05 -4.00
CA LEU A 251 26.42 -20.67 -4.48
C LEU A 251 27.70 -19.95 -4.00
N ASP A 252 28.10 -20.17 -2.75
CA ASP A 252 29.32 -19.61 -2.18
C ASP A 252 30.57 -20.32 -2.73
N ALA A 253 30.49 -21.63 -2.99
CA ALA A 253 31.58 -22.41 -3.58
C ALA A 253 31.90 -22.08 -5.05
N GLU A 254 30.92 -21.65 -5.85
CA GLU A 254 31.08 -21.46 -7.31
C GLU A 254 31.83 -20.19 -7.75
N ASN A 255 32.43 -19.43 -6.83
CA ASN A 255 33.42 -18.36 -7.06
C ASN A 255 33.31 -17.54 -8.38
N THR A 256 32.10 -17.14 -8.80
CA THR A 256 31.91 -16.26 -9.96
C THR A 256 32.04 -14.82 -9.46
N ALA A 257 33.22 -14.25 -9.68
CA ALA A 257 33.74 -13.07 -8.99
C ALA A 257 33.19 -11.70 -9.46
N GLY A 258 32.23 -11.69 -10.40
CA GLY A 258 31.72 -10.45 -10.99
C GLY A 258 30.81 -9.63 -10.04
N PRO A 259 30.85 -8.28 -10.08
CA PRO A 259 29.94 -7.42 -9.32
C PRO A 259 28.45 -7.72 -9.52
N THR A 260 28.01 -7.97 -10.75
CA THR A 260 26.61 -8.34 -11.05
C THR A 260 26.24 -9.69 -10.43
N ALA A 261 27.13 -10.68 -10.48
CA ALA A 261 26.91 -11.98 -9.84
C ALA A 261 26.74 -11.83 -8.32
N LYS A 262 27.57 -10.99 -7.68
CA LYS A 262 27.45 -10.68 -6.25
C LYS A 262 26.14 -9.97 -5.91
N PHE A 263 25.71 -9.00 -6.73
CA PHE A 263 24.40 -8.35 -6.58
C PHE A 263 23.24 -9.36 -6.63
N LEU A 264 23.21 -10.23 -7.64
CA LEU A 264 22.17 -11.25 -7.82
C LEU A 264 22.15 -12.25 -6.67
N ARG A 265 23.33 -12.72 -6.21
CA ARG A 265 23.45 -13.62 -5.05
C ARG A 265 22.93 -12.97 -3.77
N ASN A 266 23.29 -11.72 -3.51
CA ASN A 266 22.79 -10.95 -2.37
C ASN A 266 21.26 -10.82 -2.42
N TYR A 267 20.67 -10.59 -3.59
CA TYR A 267 19.22 -10.56 -3.74
C TYR A 267 18.58 -11.93 -3.49
N MET A 268 19.13 -13.00 -4.08
CA MET A 268 18.62 -14.37 -3.90
C MET A 268 18.70 -14.82 -2.44
N LYS A 269 19.77 -14.47 -1.72
CA LYS A 269 19.91 -14.72 -0.29
C LYS A 269 18.79 -14.05 0.52
N GLN A 270 18.46 -12.80 0.23
CA GLN A 270 17.35 -12.10 0.89
C GLN A 270 15.99 -12.75 0.57
N VAL A 271 15.75 -13.12 -0.69
CA VAL A 271 14.53 -13.83 -1.10
C VAL A 271 14.39 -15.14 -0.34
N THR A 272 15.47 -15.90 -0.21
CA THR A 272 15.47 -17.15 0.57
C THR A 272 15.18 -16.89 2.03
N ASN A 273 15.85 -15.94 2.69
CA ASN A 273 15.57 -15.62 4.09
C ASN A 273 14.07 -15.33 4.31
N LEU A 274 13.44 -14.59 3.40
CA LEU A 274 12.00 -14.32 3.45
C LEU A 274 11.16 -15.59 3.25
N LEU A 275 11.49 -16.43 2.26
CA LEU A 275 10.76 -17.68 2.02
C LEU A 275 10.94 -18.67 3.18
N THR A 276 12.11 -18.74 3.78
CA THR A 276 12.40 -19.58 4.96
C THR A 276 11.67 -19.05 6.20
N TYR A 277 11.55 -17.73 6.37
CA TYR A 277 10.72 -17.13 7.42
C TYR A 277 9.22 -17.51 7.26
N ILE A 278 8.71 -17.43 6.03
CA ILE A 278 7.35 -17.88 5.72
C ILE A 278 7.21 -19.38 5.99
N ALA A 279 8.15 -20.20 5.54
CA ALA A 279 8.13 -21.64 5.75
C ALA A 279 8.17 -21.99 7.25
N ALA A 280 8.97 -21.30 8.06
CA ALA A 280 9.02 -21.50 9.50
C ALA A 280 7.66 -21.27 10.15
N THR A 281 6.95 -20.22 9.75
CA THR A 281 5.58 -19.92 10.21
C THR A 281 4.59 -21.01 9.76
N ARG A 282 4.65 -21.42 8.49
CA ARG A 282 3.77 -22.45 7.91
C ARG A 282 3.98 -23.83 8.56
N ASN A 283 5.23 -24.14 8.91
CA ASN A 283 5.66 -25.35 9.60
C ASN A 283 5.57 -25.27 11.13
N ARG A 284 5.13 -24.12 11.68
CA ARG A 284 5.06 -23.90 13.13
C ARG A 284 6.40 -24.12 13.84
N ASN A 285 7.51 -23.78 13.20
CA ASN A 285 8.86 -23.90 13.76
C ASN A 285 9.31 -22.57 14.39
N TRP A 286 9.22 -22.49 15.72
CA TRP A 286 9.48 -21.27 16.49
C TRP A 286 10.94 -20.81 16.41
N ARG A 287 11.90 -21.72 16.65
CA ARG A 287 13.33 -21.41 16.61
C ARG A 287 13.78 -20.92 15.25
N GLN A 288 13.30 -21.57 14.18
CA GLN A 288 13.59 -21.13 12.81
C GLN A 288 12.96 -19.78 12.51
N HIS A 289 11.74 -19.50 13.00
CA HIS A 289 11.09 -18.20 12.86
C HIS A 289 11.93 -17.07 13.48
N LEU A 290 12.45 -17.25 14.69
CA LEU A 290 13.34 -16.28 15.34
C LEU A 290 14.68 -16.13 14.61
N GLY A 291 15.31 -17.25 14.22
CA GLY A 291 16.59 -17.21 13.49
C GLY A 291 16.50 -16.51 12.13
N GLU A 292 15.41 -16.70 11.39
CA GLU A 292 15.20 -15.95 10.15
C GLU A 292 14.84 -14.48 10.42
N THR A 293 14.09 -14.17 11.48
CA THR A 293 13.84 -12.78 11.92
C THR A 293 15.15 -12.03 12.14
N GLU A 294 16.12 -12.64 12.83
CA GLU A 294 17.43 -12.05 13.05
C GLU A 294 18.16 -11.76 11.75
N LYS A 295 18.22 -12.71 10.81
CA LYS A 295 18.86 -12.49 9.50
C LYS A 295 18.23 -11.36 8.69
N MET A 296 16.92 -11.13 8.85
CA MET A 296 16.22 -10.04 8.16
C MET A 296 16.55 -8.66 8.72
N THR A 297 16.99 -8.56 9.99
CA THR A 297 17.32 -7.28 10.61
C THR A 297 18.40 -6.51 9.85
N THR A 298 19.39 -7.20 9.29
CA THR A 298 20.49 -6.63 8.50
C THR A 298 19.97 -5.72 7.38
N TYR A 299 19.08 -6.24 6.54
CA TYR A 299 18.63 -5.50 5.37
C TYR A 299 17.51 -4.52 5.67
N ILE A 300 16.75 -4.75 6.75
CA ILE A 300 15.77 -3.80 7.28
C ILE A 300 16.46 -2.53 7.80
N HIS A 301 17.61 -2.68 8.47
CA HIS A 301 18.45 -1.54 8.87
C HIS A 301 19.07 -0.84 7.67
N ALA A 302 19.63 -1.60 6.72
CA ALA A 302 20.27 -1.03 5.54
C ALA A 302 19.30 -0.15 4.71
N HIS A 303 18.04 -0.58 4.55
CA HIS A 303 17.04 0.12 3.72
C HIS A 303 16.13 1.09 4.51
N ASN A 304 16.54 1.51 5.71
CA ASN A 304 15.83 2.51 6.52
C ASN A 304 14.36 2.15 6.83
N GLN A 305 14.02 0.87 7.04
CA GLN A 305 12.72 0.49 7.60
C GLN A 305 12.73 0.71 9.12
N SER A 306 12.94 1.96 9.54
CA SER A 306 13.33 2.36 10.90
C SER A 306 12.37 1.88 11.99
N ASN A 307 11.07 1.77 11.69
CA ASN A 307 10.10 1.23 12.64
C ASN A 307 10.41 -0.25 12.92
N TYR A 308 10.48 -1.09 11.88
CA TYR A 308 10.76 -2.51 12.03
C TYR A 308 12.21 -2.80 12.46
N ALA A 309 13.16 -1.94 12.10
CA ALA A 309 14.56 -2.05 12.53
C ALA A 309 14.69 -2.12 14.06
N LYS A 310 14.00 -1.23 14.79
CA LYS A 310 13.96 -1.24 16.25
C LYS A 310 13.15 -2.41 16.80
N TRP A 311 11.92 -2.56 16.32
CA TRP A 311 10.95 -3.49 16.91
C TRP A 311 11.35 -4.94 16.75
N MET A 312 12.00 -5.31 15.64
CA MET A 312 12.46 -6.68 15.46
C MET A 312 13.58 -7.05 16.43
N LEU A 313 14.51 -6.12 16.75
CA LEU A 313 15.57 -6.39 17.72
C LEU A 313 15.03 -6.49 19.14
N LEU A 314 14.09 -5.62 19.52
CA LEU A 314 13.41 -5.72 20.82
C LEU A 314 12.59 -7.02 20.92
N TYR A 315 11.81 -7.34 19.88
CA TYR A 315 11.05 -8.58 19.80
C TYR A 315 11.95 -9.81 19.93
N LEU A 316 13.08 -9.84 19.23
CA LEU A 316 14.06 -10.93 19.36
C LEU A 316 14.59 -11.06 20.78
N GLY A 317 14.99 -9.96 21.41
CA GLY A 317 15.46 -9.96 22.81
C GLY A 317 14.40 -10.50 23.77
N ASP A 318 13.18 -9.96 23.69
CA ASP A 318 12.05 -10.38 24.53
C ASP A 318 11.70 -11.85 24.34
N MET A 319 11.67 -12.34 23.10
CA MET A 319 11.32 -13.74 22.82
C MET A 319 12.42 -14.71 23.24
N LEU A 320 13.69 -14.36 23.07
CA LEU A 320 14.82 -15.21 23.47
C LEU A 320 14.99 -15.27 25.00
N GLU A 321 14.69 -14.17 25.70
CA GLU A 321 14.68 -14.12 27.16
C GLU A 321 13.75 -15.18 27.77
N LEU A 322 12.62 -15.48 27.10
CA LEU A 322 11.65 -16.49 27.54
C LEU A 322 12.26 -17.88 27.72
N GLU A 323 13.28 -18.26 26.92
CA GLU A 323 13.91 -19.57 27.03
C GLU A 323 14.50 -19.83 28.43
N THR A 324 14.88 -18.75 29.14
CA THR A 324 15.42 -18.82 30.50
C THR A 324 14.44 -18.31 31.56
N ALA A 325 13.70 -17.23 31.28
CA ALA A 325 12.85 -16.55 32.26
C ALA A 325 11.48 -17.21 32.43
N ASP A 326 10.92 -17.83 31.39
CA ASP A 326 9.63 -18.51 31.42
C ASP A 326 9.61 -19.66 30.41
N LYS A 327 10.20 -20.77 30.84
CA LYS A 327 10.34 -21.98 30.04
C LYS A 327 9.00 -22.55 29.60
N GLU A 328 7.94 -22.39 30.41
CA GLU A 328 6.61 -22.88 30.04
C GLU A 328 6.08 -22.15 28.81
N SER A 329 6.14 -20.82 28.79
CA SER A 329 5.72 -20.04 27.63
C SER A 329 6.61 -20.28 26.41
N TRP A 330 7.91 -20.49 26.63
CA TRP A 330 8.84 -20.85 25.55
C TRP A 330 8.50 -22.20 24.92
N ASP A 331 8.28 -23.23 25.74
CA ASP A 331 7.92 -24.57 25.27
C ASP A 331 6.56 -24.54 24.55
N PHE A 332 5.58 -23.78 25.07
CA PHE A 332 4.30 -23.56 24.42
C PHE A 332 4.44 -22.96 23.01
N LEU A 333 5.30 -21.94 22.83
CA LEU A 333 5.60 -21.37 21.53
C LEU A 333 6.37 -22.37 20.64
N ASN A 334 7.31 -23.11 21.22
CA ASN A 334 8.14 -24.08 20.51
C ASN A 334 7.34 -25.30 20.01
N ASP A 335 6.23 -25.65 20.66
CA ASP A 335 5.23 -26.62 20.19
C ASP A 335 4.43 -26.12 18.97
N GLY A 336 4.76 -24.93 18.47
CA GLY A 336 4.14 -24.37 17.29
C GLY A 336 2.82 -23.67 17.60
N ASN A 337 2.48 -23.49 18.88
CA ASN A 337 1.42 -22.61 19.31
C ASN A 337 1.98 -21.19 19.25
N PHE A 338 2.23 -20.68 18.05
CA PHE A 338 2.46 -19.26 17.76
C PHE A 338 1.81 -18.89 16.41
N CYS A 339 1.24 -19.88 15.73
CA CYS A 339 0.56 -19.79 14.46
C CYS A 339 -0.89 -20.24 14.62
N VAL A 340 -1.69 -19.92 13.62
CA VAL A 340 -3.09 -20.32 13.45
C VAL A 340 -3.18 -21.33 12.31
N SER A 341 -3.76 -22.50 12.59
CA SER A 341 -4.06 -23.53 11.60
C SER A 341 -5.58 -23.66 11.46
N LYS A 342 -6.15 -23.21 10.33
CA LYS A 342 -7.62 -23.23 10.09
C LYS A 342 -8.12 -24.52 9.41
N ASN A 343 -7.22 -25.34 8.88
CA ASN A 343 -7.55 -26.59 8.20
C ASN A 343 -6.43 -27.62 8.43
N GLU A 344 -6.73 -28.88 8.09
CA GLU A 344 -5.81 -30.02 8.25
C GLU A 344 -4.78 -30.13 7.11
N ILE A 345 -4.79 -29.21 6.14
CA ILE A 345 -3.86 -29.25 5.02
C ILE A 345 -2.47 -28.83 5.54
N PRO A 346 -1.42 -29.65 5.37
CA PRO A 346 -0.07 -29.29 5.82
C PRO A 346 0.43 -27.99 5.17
N PHE A 347 1.39 -27.32 5.81
CA PHE A 347 2.02 -26.10 5.29
C PHE A 347 1.07 -24.91 5.06
N THR A 348 -0.10 -24.87 5.69
CA THR A 348 -1.07 -23.76 5.54
C THR A 348 -1.15 -22.83 6.74
N SER A 349 -0.43 -23.11 7.83
CA SER A 349 -0.46 -22.29 9.06
C SER A 349 -0.07 -20.84 8.79
N ILE A 350 -0.78 -19.90 9.40
CA ILE A 350 -0.55 -18.45 9.26
C ILE A 350 -0.27 -17.80 10.60
N ASP A 351 0.42 -16.68 10.60
CA ASP A 351 0.55 -15.88 11.81
C ASP A 351 -0.83 -15.32 12.23
N PRO A 352 -1.08 -15.15 13.54
CA PRO A 352 -2.31 -14.56 14.03
C PRO A 352 -2.70 -13.23 13.34
N ASP A 353 -1.74 -12.35 13.02
CA ASP A 353 -2.02 -11.06 12.37
C ASP A 353 -2.50 -11.17 10.91
N HIS A 354 -2.20 -12.29 10.27
CA HIS A 354 -2.74 -12.64 8.95
C HIS A 354 -4.11 -13.32 9.09
N ALA A 355 -4.29 -14.17 10.12
CA ALA A 355 -5.56 -14.84 10.36
C ALA A 355 -6.71 -13.88 10.62
N ILE A 356 -6.45 -12.75 11.29
CA ILE A 356 -7.44 -11.70 11.54
C ILE A 356 -7.86 -10.97 10.26
N GLU A 357 -6.94 -10.73 9.31
CA GLU A 357 -7.31 -10.08 8.04
C GLU A 357 -8.23 -10.98 7.21
N HIS A 358 -8.07 -12.31 7.31
CA HIS A 358 -9.04 -13.25 6.75
C HIS A 358 -10.40 -13.12 7.43
N GLU A 359 -10.46 -12.95 8.76
CA GLU A 359 -11.73 -12.75 9.46
C GLU A 359 -12.39 -11.42 9.09
N HIS A 360 -11.61 -10.33 8.98
CA HIS A 360 -12.13 -9.02 8.56
C HIS A 360 -12.81 -9.08 7.18
N LYS A 361 -12.37 -9.97 6.28
CA LYS A 361 -13.00 -10.15 4.96
C LYS A 361 -14.48 -10.55 5.08
N HIS A 362 -14.85 -11.37 6.05
CA HIS A 362 -16.26 -11.76 6.29
C HIS A 362 -17.15 -10.56 6.67
N PHE A 363 -16.58 -9.48 7.21
CA PHE A 363 -17.31 -8.26 7.60
C PHE A 363 -17.40 -7.23 6.46
N LYS A 364 -16.56 -7.37 5.41
CA LYS A 364 -16.47 -6.49 4.23
C LYS A 364 -17.41 -6.94 3.10
N VAL A 365 -18.63 -7.37 3.42
CA VAL A 365 -19.65 -7.79 2.44
C VAL A 365 -20.51 -6.62 1.95
N ARG A 366 -21.24 -6.80 0.84
CA ARG A 366 -22.19 -5.80 0.31
C ARG A 366 -23.32 -5.60 1.33
N GLY A 367 -23.47 -4.38 1.85
CA GLY A 367 -24.37 -4.08 2.98
C GLY A 367 -23.80 -4.44 4.37
N GLY A 368 -22.52 -4.79 4.44
CA GLY A 368 -21.79 -5.02 5.69
C GLY A 368 -21.42 -3.72 6.41
N PHE A 369 -20.30 -3.72 7.14
CA PHE A 369 -19.88 -2.59 7.98
C PHE A 369 -19.74 -1.26 7.20
N VAL A 370 -19.50 -1.32 5.88
CA VAL A 370 -19.36 -0.17 4.98
C VAL A 370 -20.70 0.57 4.86
N GLY A 371 -20.80 1.74 5.50
CA GLY A 371 -21.98 2.63 5.46
C GLY A 371 -22.83 2.65 6.74
N ILE A 372 -22.63 1.68 7.65
CA ILE A 372 -23.31 1.65 8.97
C ILE A 372 -22.45 2.19 10.12
N THR A 373 -21.18 2.55 9.83
CA THR A 373 -20.19 3.04 10.81
C THR A 373 -20.62 4.27 11.59
N GLY A 374 -21.49 5.10 11.00
CA GLY A 374 -22.05 6.30 11.64
C GLY A 374 -23.29 6.07 12.51
N ASN A 375 -23.80 4.83 12.60
CA ASN A 375 -24.96 4.47 13.43
C ASN A 375 -24.55 3.42 14.47
N GLU A 376 -24.36 3.89 15.70
CA GLU A 376 -23.88 3.12 16.86
C GLU A 376 -24.68 1.84 17.11
N ALA A 377 -26.01 1.95 17.20
CA ALA A 377 -26.86 0.80 17.49
C ALA A 377 -26.88 -0.21 16.33
N ALA A 378 -26.76 0.25 15.08
CA ALA A 378 -26.67 -0.63 13.93
C ALA A 378 -25.32 -1.36 13.87
N LEU A 379 -24.24 -0.66 14.21
CA LEU A 379 -22.89 -1.20 14.25
C LEU A 379 -22.74 -2.29 15.31
N GLU A 380 -23.22 -2.03 16.53
CA GLU A 380 -23.15 -2.98 17.64
C GLU A 380 -23.96 -4.24 17.33
N ARG A 381 -25.20 -4.08 16.84
CA ARG A 381 -26.01 -5.22 16.38
C ARG A 381 -25.29 -6.00 15.29
N PHE A 382 -24.73 -5.33 14.28
CA PHE A 382 -24.01 -6.00 13.21
C PHE A 382 -22.84 -6.82 13.75
N VAL A 383 -22.05 -6.28 14.67
CA VAL A 383 -20.83 -6.92 15.19
C VAL A 383 -21.13 -8.09 16.10
N ILE A 384 -22.21 -8.00 16.89
CA ILE A 384 -22.67 -9.10 17.75
C ILE A 384 -23.28 -10.21 16.89
N THR A 385 -24.09 -9.85 15.89
CA THR A 385 -24.88 -10.80 15.10
C THR A 385 -24.10 -11.41 13.93
N MET A 386 -23.18 -10.69 13.30
CA MET A 386 -22.47 -11.16 12.10
C MET A 386 -21.61 -12.42 12.31
N PRO A 387 -20.84 -12.58 13.41
CA PRO A 387 -20.14 -13.84 13.69
C PRO A 387 -21.11 -15.03 13.77
N ILE A 388 -22.27 -14.82 14.40
CA ILE A 388 -23.31 -15.85 14.54
C ILE A 388 -23.91 -16.19 13.18
N LEU A 389 -24.24 -15.17 12.37
CA LEU A 389 -24.77 -15.38 11.01
C LEU A 389 -23.75 -16.06 10.10
N SER A 390 -22.47 -15.71 10.20
CA SER A 390 -21.40 -16.36 9.45
C SER A 390 -21.29 -17.84 9.82
N ASN A 391 -21.38 -18.17 11.11
CA ASN A 391 -21.36 -19.56 11.58
C ASN A 391 -22.62 -20.32 11.15
N ILE A 392 -23.81 -19.71 11.24
CA ILE A 392 -25.05 -20.30 10.75
C ILE A 392 -24.96 -20.57 9.24
N ALA A 393 -24.46 -19.62 8.46
CA ALA A 393 -24.28 -19.77 7.02
C ALA A 393 -23.31 -20.91 6.70
N GLU A 394 -22.15 -20.96 7.36
CA GLU A 394 -21.16 -22.03 7.19
C GLU A 394 -21.72 -23.40 7.61
N THR A 395 -22.45 -23.45 8.73
CA THR A 395 -23.11 -24.68 9.20
C THR A 395 -24.21 -25.12 8.23
N PHE A 396 -25.00 -24.18 7.71
CA PHE A 396 -26.03 -24.45 6.71
C PHE A 396 -25.43 -24.93 5.39
N GLU A 397 -24.34 -24.34 4.91
CA GLU A 397 -23.60 -24.80 3.72
C GLU A 397 -23.12 -26.25 3.92
N ARG A 398 -22.54 -26.57 5.08
CA ARG A 398 -22.13 -27.95 5.44
C ARG A 398 -23.31 -28.92 5.48
N TYR A 399 -24.43 -28.51 6.08
CA TYR A 399 -25.61 -29.37 6.26
C TYR A 399 -26.41 -29.58 4.96
N SER A 400 -26.53 -28.53 4.15
CA SER A 400 -27.34 -28.53 2.93
C SER A 400 -26.72 -29.33 1.79
N ASN A 401 -25.47 -29.81 1.95
CA ASN A 401 -24.71 -30.52 0.91
C ASN A 401 -24.63 -29.70 -0.40
N ILE A 402 -24.90 -28.39 -0.33
CA ILE A 402 -24.65 -27.41 -1.39
C ILE A 402 -23.15 -27.24 -1.39
N LYS A 403 -22.47 -28.22 -1.97
CA LYS A 403 -21.06 -28.11 -2.27
C LYS A 403 -20.93 -26.87 -3.16
N ARG A 404 -20.33 -25.79 -2.65
CA ARG A 404 -19.34 -25.09 -3.48
C ARG A 404 -18.48 -26.20 -4.09
N SER A 405 -18.02 -26.06 -5.32
CA SER A 405 -17.08 -27.00 -5.92
C SER A 405 -15.75 -27.03 -5.16
N GLU A 406 -15.78 -27.34 -3.87
CA GLU A 406 -14.71 -27.86 -3.07
C GLU A 406 -14.56 -29.27 -3.59
N SER A 407 -13.66 -29.41 -4.56
CA SER A 407 -12.81 -30.58 -4.55
C SER A 407 -12.51 -30.92 -3.10
N ASN A 408 -12.79 -32.15 -2.67
CA ASN A 408 -12.26 -32.71 -1.43
C ASN A 408 -10.74 -32.68 -1.54
N CYS A 409 -10.18 -31.52 -1.25
CA CYS A 409 -8.85 -31.12 -1.62
C CYS A 409 -8.03 -31.36 -0.36
N HIS A 410 -7.68 -32.63 -0.14
CA HIS A 410 -6.63 -33.03 0.82
C HIS A 410 -5.24 -32.52 0.40
N GLU A 411 -5.16 -31.60 -0.55
CA GLU A 411 -3.93 -31.13 -1.19
C GLU A 411 -3.87 -29.60 -1.07
N HIS A 412 -2.68 -29.02 -1.12
CA HIS A 412 -2.51 -27.58 -1.01
C HIS A 412 -3.24 -26.83 -2.15
N HIS A 413 -3.77 -25.62 -1.91
CA HIS A 413 -4.51 -24.85 -2.93
C HIS A 413 -3.69 -24.55 -4.20
N GLU A 414 -2.36 -24.43 -4.08
CA GLU A 414 -1.45 -24.30 -5.25
C GLU A 414 -1.25 -25.62 -6.03
N ALA A 415 -1.80 -26.76 -5.57
CA ALA A 415 -1.82 -28.04 -6.30
C ALA A 415 -2.87 -28.04 -7.43
N PHE A 416 -3.84 -27.13 -7.35
CA PHE A 416 -4.99 -27.06 -8.26
C PHE A 416 -4.78 -26.01 -9.35
N GLY A 417 -5.35 -26.29 -10.51
CA GLY A 417 -5.29 -25.41 -11.68
C GLY A 417 -3.91 -25.32 -12.33
N ASN A 418 -3.76 -24.33 -13.22
CA ASN A 418 -2.53 -24.10 -13.98
C ASN A 418 -1.49 -23.27 -13.21
N PHE A 419 -1.57 -23.20 -11.88
CA PHE A 419 -0.72 -22.32 -11.07
C PHE A 419 0.77 -22.60 -11.30
N PHE A 420 1.21 -23.85 -11.14
CA PHE A 420 2.61 -24.21 -11.32
C PHE A 420 3.07 -24.04 -12.78
N GLN A 421 2.22 -24.38 -13.74
CA GLN A 421 2.51 -24.19 -15.17
C GLN A 421 2.69 -22.72 -15.53
N ASN A 422 1.84 -21.84 -15.01
CA ASN A 422 1.97 -20.39 -15.17
C ASN A 422 3.24 -19.87 -14.52
N GLN A 423 3.59 -20.37 -13.32
CA GLN A 423 4.84 -20.00 -12.66
C GLN A 423 6.06 -20.40 -13.50
N LEU A 424 6.07 -21.61 -14.05
CA LEU A 424 7.16 -22.11 -14.91
C LEU A 424 7.25 -21.33 -16.23
N LYS A 425 6.11 -21.04 -16.87
CA LYS A 425 6.05 -20.21 -18.08
C LYS A 425 6.64 -18.82 -17.81
N ASN A 426 6.25 -18.21 -16.70
CA ASN A 426 6.77 -16.91 -16.27
C ASN A 426 8.28 -16.97 -16.01
N SER A 427 8.78 -18.02 -15.34
CA SER A 427 10.22 -18.25 -15.18
C SER A 427 10.94 -18.36 -16.50
N GLN A 428 10.41 -19.14 -17.45
CA GLN A 428 11.03 -19.29 -18.75
C GLN A 428 11.06 -17.97 -19.53
N ASN A 429 9.98 -17.19 -19.53
CA ASN A 429 9.92 -15.88 -20.18
C ASN A 429 10.96 -14.91 -19.59
N LEU A 430 11.06 -14.87 -18.27
CA LEU A 430 12.02 -14.03 -17.56
C LEU A 430 13.47 -14.44 -17.90
N ILE A 431 13.76 -15.74 -17.92
CA ILE A 431 15.08 -16.25 -18.32
C ILE A 431 15.38 -15.88 -19.76
N ASN A 432 14.41 -16.01 -20.67
CA ASN A 432 14.61 -15.69 -22.08
C ASN A 432 14.98 -14.21 -22.26
N ILE A 433 14.38 -13.30 -21.50
CA ILE A 433 14.71 -11.87 -21.56
C ILE A 433 16.09 -11.58 -20.99
N LEU A 434 16.39 -12.09 -19.81
CA LEU A 434 17.69 -11.88 -19.17
C LEU A 434 18.83 -12.52 -19.97
N ALA A 435 18.55 -13.62 -20.69
CA ALA A 435 19.52 -14.27 -21.56
C ALA A 435 19.81 -13.50 -22.86
N LYS A 436 18.97 -12.54 -23.28
CA LYS A 436 19.24 -11.69 -24.46
C LYS A 436 20.57 -10.94 -24.33
N GLY A 437 20.93 -10.58 -23.10
CA GLY A 437 22.20 -9.92 -22.77
C GLY A 437 23.37 -10.86 -22.50
N GLY A 438 23.21 -12.16 -22.73
CA GLY A 438 24.14 -13.17 -22.23
C GLY A 438 23.90 -13.50 -20.76
N ASN A 439 24.78 -14.30 -20.15
CA ASN A 439 24.62 -14.76 -18.77
C ASN A 439 24.96 -13.64 -17.76
N PRO A 440 24.00 -13.12 -16.97
CA PRO A 440 24.25 -12.01 -16.04
C PRO A 440 25.29 -12.30 -14.96
N PHE A 441 25.52 -13.57 -14.64
CA PHE A 441 26.51 -13.98 -13.66
C PHE A 441 27.95 -13.97 -14.20
N LEU A 442 28.13 -13.81 -15.51
CA LEU A 442 29.44 -13.74 -16.16
C LEU A 442 29.82 -12.31 -16.55
N TYR A 443 29.00 -11.31 -16.22
CA TYR A 443 29.32 -9.92 -16.53
C TYR A 443 30.55 -9.44 -15.74
N PRO A 444 31.48 -8.73 -16.41
CA PRO A 444 32.72 -8.28 -15.79
C PRO A 444 32.52 -7.15 -14.78
N ASP A 445 31.44 -6.37 -14.92
CA ASP A 445 31.09 -5.21 -14.12
C ASP A 445 29.62 -5.25 -13.67
N LEU A 446 29.23 -4.29 -12.80
CA LEU A 446 27.84 -4.14 -12.35
C LEU A 446 27.06 -3.44 -13.45
N ARG A 447 25.94 -4.02 -13.91
CA ARG A 447 25.10 -3.42 -14.95
C ARG A 447 23.63 -3.66 -14.70
N ASN A 448 22.79 -2.76 -15.22
CA ASN A 448 21.37 -3.00 -15.36
C ASN A 448 21.14 -4.19 -16.31
N LEU A 449 20.23 -5.09 -15.94
CA LEU A 449 20.06 -6.38 -16.63
C LEU A 449 19.29 -6.32 -17.95
N VAL A 450 18.68 -5.18 -18.26
CA VAL A 450 17.84 -5.00 -19.46
C VAL A 450 18.47 -3.99 -20.42
N ASN A 451 18.81 -2.79 -19.91
CA ASN A 451 19.39 -1.73 -20.74
C ASN A 451 20.93 -1.70 -20.72
N TYR A 452 21.57 -2.58 -19.94
CA TYR A 452 23.03 -2.74 -19.85
C TYR A 452 23.81 -1.50 -19.41
N SER A 453 23.14 -0.49 -18.85
CA SER A 453 23.79 0.68 -18.28
C SER A 453 24.65 0.32 -17.06
N VAL A 454 25.83 0.93 -16.97
CA VAL A 454 26.74 0.77 -15.83
C VAL A 454 26.40 1.87 -14.80
N PRO A 455 26.03 1.52 -13.55
CA PRO A 455 25.77 2.50 -12.51
C PRO A 455 27.08 3.13 -12.01
N SER A 456 26.98 4.23 -11.27
CA SER A 456 28.13 4.92 -10.69
C SER A 456 28.89 4.04 -9.69
N ASP A 457 30.17 4.35 -9.46
CA ASP A 457 31.01 3.63 -8.49
C ASP A 457 30.41 3.66 -7.07
N GLU A 458 29.76 4.78 -6.69
CA GLU A 458 29.03 4.91 -5.43
C GLU A 458 27.91 3.86 -5.30
N ILE A 459 27.05 3.74 -6.32
CA ILE A 459 25.97 2.75 -6.35
C ILE A 459 26.55 1.33 -6.34
N ARG A 460 27.61 1.09 -7.11
CA ARG A 460 28.28 -0.22 -7.14
C ARG A 460 28.76 -0.64 -5.75
N GLU A 461 29.45 0.24 -5.04
CA GLU A 461 29.92 -0.07 -3.68
C GLU A 461 28.78 -0.29 -2.70
N ASN A 462 27.76 0.57 -2.74
CA ASN A 462 26.58 0.50 -1.87
C ASN A 462 25.83 -0.82 -2.05
N VAL A 463 25.54 -1.22 -3.28
CA VAL A 463 24.81 -2.45 -3.61
C VAL A 463 25.60 -3.69 -3.15
N ILE A 464 26.92 -3.69 -3.38
CA ILE A 464 27.79 -4.83 -3.05
C ILE A 464 27.97 -4.99 -1.53
N LYS A 465 28.18 -3.88 -0.80
CA LYS A 465 28.48 -3.85 0.64
C LYS A 465 27.23 -3.71 1.51
N ARG A 466 26.02 -3.73 0.93
CA ARG A 466 24.74 -3.50 1.63
C ARG A 466 24.54 -4.36 2.87
N ASP A 467 24.88 -5.66 2.80
CA ASP A 467 24.78 -6.57 3.94
C ASP A 467 25.79 -6.21 5.03
N ASP A 468 27.04 -5.89 4.68
CA ASP A 468 28.07 -5.46 5.64
C ASP A 468 27.65 -4.17 6.35
N ILE A 469 27.07 -3.21 5.60
CA ILE A 469 26.52 -1.96 6.15
C ILE A 469 25.37 -2.28 7.12
N GLY A 470 24.43 -3.12 6.70
CA GLY A 470 23.31 -3.55 7.54
C GLY A 470 23.76 -4.20 8.84
N THR A 471 24.74 -5.11 8.78
CA THR A 471 25.26 -5.82 9.95
C THR A 471 25.96 -4.86 10.90
N LYS A 472 26.77 -3.93 10.37
CA LYS A 472 27.39 -2.87 11.19
C LYS A 472 26.35 -2.00 11.91
N LEU A 473 25.26 -1.64 11.23
CA LEU A 473 24.18 -0.85 11.83
C LEU A 473 23.46 -1.63 12.94
N VAL A 474 23.23 -2.93 12.77
CA VAL A 474 22.63 -3.78 13.80
C VAL A 474 23.56 -3.88 15.02
N HIS A 475 24.86 -4.11 14.82
CA HIS A 475 25.84 -4.13 15.91
C HIS A 475 25.90 -2.81 16.65
N LEU A 476 26.01 -1.70 15.91
CA LEU A 476 26.02 -0.35 16.47
C LEU A 476 24.75 -0.07 17.29
N PHE A 477 23.58 -0.48 16.79
CA PHE A 477 22.32 -0.32 17.51
C PHE A 477 22.32 -1.10 18.84
N ARG A 478 22.76 -2.37 18.81
CA ARG A 478 22.86 -3.21 20.01
C ARG A 478 23.79 -2.57 21.05
N GLU A 479 24.98 -2.16 20.65
CA GLU A 479 25.98 -1.54 21.52
C GLU A 479 25.52 -0.21 22.12
N GLN A 480 24.92 0.67 21.32
CA GLN A 480 24.56 2.01 21.77
C GLN A 480 23.28 2.07 22.62
N ARG A 481 22.39 1.07 22.50
CA ARG A 481 21.01 1.16 23.01
C ARG A 481 20.47 -0.06 23.77
N MET A 482 21.10 -1.22 23.65
CA MET A 482 20.62 -2.47 24.29
C MET A 482 21.54 -3.03 25.36
N MET A 483 22.78 -2.53 25.47
CA MET A 483 23.74 -2.96 26.50
C MET A 483 23.59 -2.14 27.80
N GLU A 484 24.10 -2.67 28.92
CA GLU A 484 24.03 -1.98 30.22
C GLU A 484 24.72 -0.60 30.22
N ASN A 485 25.76 -0.42 29.39
CA ASN A 485 26.49 0.82 29.20
C ASN A 485 25.97 1.68 28.02
N SER A 486 24.69 1.55 27.68
CA SER A 486 24.07 2.27 26.56
C SER A 486 24.26 3.78 26.66
N THR A 487 24.72 4.38 25.58
CA THR A 487 24.99 5.83 25.49
C THR A 487 23.81 6.63 24.96
N ILE A 488 22.84 5.95 24.34
CA ILE A 488 21.71 6.59 23.65
C ILE A 488 20.40 5.94 24.14
N PRO A 489 19.35 6.72 24.46
CA PRO A 489 18.05 6.17 24.80
C PRO A 489 17.48 5.31 23.66
N PHE A 490 16.96 4.12 23.99
CA PHE A 490 16.42 3.16 23.01
C PHE A 490 15.41 3.81 22.04
N TRP A 491 14.51 4.64 22.57
CA TRP A 491 13.40 5.26 21.85
C TRP A 491 13.79 6.40 20.91
N SER A 492 15.01 6.93 21.02
CA SER A 492 15.50 8.04 20.19
C SER A 492 15.45 7.73 18.68
N THR A 493 15.38 8.75 17.83
CA THR A 493 15.33 8.59 16.37
C THR A 493 16.54 7.82 15.84
N LEU A 494 16.34 6.98 14.82
CA LEU A 494 17.44 6.28 14.14
C LEU A 494 18.01 7.17 13.02
N PRO A 495 19.34 7.37 12.95
CA PRO A 495 19.97 8.00 11.79
C PRO A 495 19.63 7.24 10.51
N ARG A 496 19.34 7.97 9.43
CA ARG A 496 19.05 7.39 8.11
C ARG A 496 20.34 7.22 7.32
N THR A 497 20.56 6.04 6.76
CA THR A 497 21.71 5.79 5.87
C THR A 497 21.49 6.31 4.46
N ASN A 498 20.24 6.24 3.98
CA ASN A 498 19.81 6.68 2.64
C ASN A 498 20.69 6.05 1.55
N LEU A 499 20.91 4.74 1.67
CA LEU A 499 21.68 3.93 0.74
C LEU A 499 21.20 4.14 -0.70
N LYS A 500 22.02 4.79 -1.52
CA LYS A 500 21.76 4.94 -2.96
C LYS A 500 21.95 3.58 -3.64
N VAL A 501 20.89 3.10 -4.24
CA VAL A 501 20.83 1.87 -5.04
C VAL A 501 20.61 2.25 -6.50
N PHE A 502 20.11 1.35 -7.35
CA PHE A 502 19.92 1.63 -8.77
C PHE A 502 18.86 2.73 -9.02
N SER A 503 17.81 2.81 -8.20
CA SER A 503 16.87 3.94 -8.19
C SER A 503 17.49 5.16 -7.50
N GLY A 504 17.59 6.28 -8.24
CA GLY A 504 18.18 7.53 -7.74
C GLY A 504 19.05 8.32 -8.75
N THR A 505 19.22 7.84 -9.98
CA THR A 505 20.04 8.49 -11.03
C THR A 505 19.26 9.01 -12.24
N GLU A 506 17.94 9.13 -12.14
CA GLU A 506 17.17 9.79 -13.18
C GLU A 506 16.87 11.23 -12.78
N ILE A 507 17.50 12.18 -13.49
CA ILE A 507 16.96 13.54 -13.60
C ILE A 507 15.50 13.38 -14.02
N MET A 508 14.58 14.00 -13.28
CA MET A 508 13.17 14.06 -13.68
C MET A 508 13.08 14.76 -15.04
N VAL A 509 13.00 13.97 -16.09
CA VAL A 509 12.75 14.45 -17.44
C VAL A 509 11.67 13.55 -18.03
N ASN A 510 10.59 14.18 -18.49
CA ASN A 510 9.36 13.55 -18.96
C ASN A 510 9.63 12.34 -19.88
N ASN A 511 8.88 11.26 -19.67
CA ASN A 511 9.06 9.93 -20.29
C ASN A 511 9.25 9.91 -21.82
N GLY A 512 8.84 10.95 -22.55
CA GLY A 512 9.08 11.07 -24.00
C GLY A 512 10.54 11.35 -24.39
N GLU A 513 11.29 12.09 -23.57
CA GLU A 513 12.68 12.46 -23.90
C GLU A 513 13.68 11.33 -23.62
N LYS A 514 13.37 10.39 -22.72
CA LYS A 514 14.20 9.19 -22.46
C LYS A 514 14.37 8.34 -23.71
N LEU A 515 13.28 8.10 -24.44
CA LEU A 515 13.31 7.27 -25.64
C LEU A 515 14.13 7.94 -26.75
N VAL A 516 13.97 9.25 -26.94
CA VAL A 516 14.74 10.02 -27.94
C VAL A 516 16.23 10.07 -27.57
N THR A 517 16.54 10.21 -26.29
CA THR A 517 17.93 10.30 -25.82
C THR A 517 18.63 8.94 -25.85
N SER A 518 17.93 7.83 -25.60
CA SER A 518 18.47 6.48 -25.77
C SER A 518 18.69 6.14 -27.24
N ILE A 519 17.74 6.49 -28.11
CA ILE A 519 17.84 6.33 -29.57
C ILE A 519 19.02 7.12 -30.15
N ARG A 520 19.26 8.37 -29.69
CA ARG A 520 20.42 9.17 -30.10
C ARG A 520 21.75 8.58 -29.65
N LYS A 521 21.80 7.97 -28.45
CA LYS A 521 22.99 7.27 -27.95
C LYS A 521 23.26 5.99 -28.74
N GLU A 522 22.22 5.25 -29.11
CA GLU A 522 22.32 4.09 -30.01
C GLU A 522 22.81 4.50 -31.40
N LYS A 523 22.33 5.62 -31.97
CA LYS A 523 22.82 6.18 -33.25
C LYS A 523 24.33 6.47 -33.24
N GLN A 524 24.86 7.02 -32.14
CA GLN A 524 26.31 7.22 -31.98
C GLN A 524 27.07 5.90 -31.90
N MET A 525 26.50 4.87 -31.29
CA MET A 525 27.08 3.53 -31.25
C MET A 525 27.06 2.87 -32.65
N TYR A 526 25.98 2.98 -33.40
CA TYR A 526 25.86 2.46 -34.76
C TYR A 526 26.76 3.19 -35.76
N ALA A 527 26.87 4.52 -35.68
CA ALA A 527 27.81 5.29 -36.52
C ALA A 527 29.27 4.87 -36.30
N ARG A 528 29.63 4.56 -35.05
CA ARG A 528 30.94 3.97 -34.71
C ARG A 528 31.09 2.56 -35.27
N MET A 529 30.05 1.74 -35.21
CA MET A 529 30.06 0.38 -35.76
C MET A 529 30.18 0.37 -37.29
N LEU A 530 29.57 1.34 -37.98
CA LEU A 530 29.66 1.56 -39.43
C LEU A 530 31.05 2.06 -39.86
N ALA A 531 31.70 2.88 -39.03
CA ALA A 531 33.09 3.27 -39.24
C ALA A 531 34.04 2.06 -39.08
N ILE A 532 33.78 1.20 -38.10
CA ILE A 532 34.57 -0.02 -37.84
C ILE A 532 34.38 -1.07 -38.94
N SER A 533 33.16 -1.25 -39.46
CA SER A 533 32.87 -2.22 -40.54
C SER A 533 33.54 -1.84 -41.87
N ARG A 534 33.79 -0.55 -42.12
CA ARG A 534 34.58 -0.09 -43.29
C ARG A 534 36.06 -0.44 -43.20
N THR A 535 36.58 -0.71 -42.01
CA THR A 535 37.99 -1.07 -41.75
C THR A 535 38.25 -2.56 -41.53
N ARG A 536 37.22 -3.38 -41.30
CA ARG A 536 37.36 -4.82 -41.06
C ARG A 536 36.51 -5.60 -42.06
N SER A 537 37.17 -6.39 -42.93
CA SER A 537 36.57 -7.17 -44.01
C SER A 537 35.58 -8.27 -43.57
N GLU A 538 35.57 -8.60 -42.27
CA GLU A 538 34.71 -9.64 -41.67
C GLU A 538 33.27 -9.15 -41.39
N LEU A 539 33.03 -7.84 -41.40
CA LEU A 539 31.72 -7.24 -41.14
C LEU A 539 31.09 -6.76 -42.45
N CYS A 540 29.99 -7.37 -42.88
CA CYS A 540 29.28 -7.02 -44.11
C CYS A 540 28.67 -5.60 -44.01
N PRO A 541 29.20 -4.60 -44.72
CA PRO A 541 28.80 -3.19 -44.56
C PRO A 541 27.36 -2.92 -44.98
N ASP A 542 26.87 -3.64 -45.99
CA ASP A 542 25.56 -3.42 -46.61
C ASP A 542 24.41 -3.68 -45.62
N LYS A 543 24.53 -4.73 -44.79
CA LYS A 543 23.53 -5.02 -43.75
C LYS A 543 23.48 -3.93 -42.68
N VAL A 544 24.62 -3.31 -42.35
CA VAL A 544 24.67 -2.22 -41.35
C VAL A 544 24.03 -0.94 -41.92
N ILE A 545 24.17 -0.71 -43.23
CA ILE A 545 23.55 0.42 -43.94
C ILE A 545 22.03 0.23 -44.00
N ASP A 546 21.53 -0.97 -44.30
CA ASP A 546 20.09 -1.26 -44.32
C ASP A 546 19.42 -1.04 -42.96
N PHE A 547 20.07 -1.49 -41.87
CA PHE A 547 19.59 -1.23 -40.52
C PHE A 547 19.64 0.25 -40.13
N HIS A 548 20.66 0.99 -40.59
CA HIS A 548 20.74 2.44 -40.36
C HIS A 548 19.60 3.19 -41.03
N ASN A 549 19.31 2.87 -42.29
CA ASN A 549 18.20 3.47 -43.05
C ASN A 549 16.84 3.15 -42.43
N LEU A 550 16.65 1.92 -41.96
CA LEU A 550 15.42 1.54 -41.24
C LEU A 550 15.24 2.36 -39.96
N PHE A 551 16.33 2.60 -39.23
CA PHE A 551 16.31 3.39 -38.00
C PHE A 551 15.97 4.88 -38.26
N GLU A 552 16.49 5.48 -39.33
CA GLU A 552 16.11 6.83 -39.75
C GLU A 552 14.61 6.95 -40.07
N ALA A 553 14.03 5.92 -40.69
CA ALA A 553 12.59 5.89 -40.96
C ALA A 553 11.74 5.83 -39.67
N TYR A 554 12.22 5.11 -38.63
CA TYR A 554 11.55 5.09 -37.32
C TYR A 554 11.69 6.42 -36.57
N GLU A 555 12.83 7.09 -36.66
CA GLU A 555 13.06 8.42 -36.06
C GLU A 555 12.09 9.46 -36.65
N ALA A 556 11.97 9.50 -37.99
CA ALA A 556 11.02 10.39 -38.66
C ALA A 556 9.55 10.13 -38.24
N LYS A 557 9.19 8.87 -38.02
CA LYS A 557 7.84 8.50 -37.55
C LYS A 557 7.60 8.93 -36.11
N LEU A 558 8.59 8.78 -35.24
CA LEU A 558 8.51 9.24 -33.84
C LEU A 558 8.39 10.76 -33.75
N ASP A 559 9.14 11.50 -34.56
CA ASP A 559 9.04 12.97 -34.62
C ASP A 559 7.65 13.42 -35.08
N SER A 560 7.06 12.73 -36.06
CA SER A 560 5.67 12.98 -36.48
C SER A 560 4.68 12.74 -35.34
N ILE A 561 4.82 11.62 -34.62
CA ILE A 561 3.92 11.29 -33.49
C ILE A 561 4.07 12.32 -32.37
N ASN A 562 5.29 12.73 -32.04
CA ASN A 562 5.53 13.75 -31.01
C ASN A 562 4.89 15.10 -31.38
N LYS A 563 4.98 15.48 -32.66
CA LYS A 563 4.31 16.67 -33.18
C LYS A 563 2.79 16.56 -33.05
N ASP A 564 2.22 15.41 -33.36
CA ASP A 564 0.79 15.16 -33.22
C ASP A 564 0.33 15.20 -31.76
N VAL A 565 1.09 14.63 -30.83
CA VAL A 565 0.82 14.69 -29.39
C VAL A 565 0.87 16.13 -28.88
N SER A 566 1.84 16.93 -29.33
CA SER A 566 1.92 18.37 -29.00
C SER A 566 0.67 19.11 -29.49
N ASN A 567 0.28 18.90 -30.75
CA ASN A 567 -0.91 19.52 -31.34
C ASN A 567 -2.20 19.10 -30.60
N GLN A 568 -2.31 17.83 -30.20
CA GLN A 568 -3.45 17.33 -29.43
C GLN A 568 -3.49 17.95 -28.03
N THR A 569 -2.35 18.09 -27.37
CA THR A 569 -2.25 18.72 -26.04
C THR A 569 -2.70 20.18 -26.09
N GLU A 570 -2.26 20.95 -27.09
CA GLU A 570 -2.74 22.32 -27.32
C GLU A 570 -4.25 22.39 -27.55
N ARG A 571 -4.80 21.43 -28.31
CA ARG A 571 -6.23 21.34 -28.56
C ARG A 571 -7.01 21.03 -27.29
N VAL A 572 -6.54 20.11 -26.45
CA VAL A 572 -7.15 19.76 -25.17
C VAL A 572 -7.15 20.98 -24.24
N ASN A 573 -6.01 21.66 -24.10
CA ASN A 573 -5.91 22.89 -23.29
C ASN A 573 -6.89 23.97 -23.76
N LYS A 574 -7.07 24.11 -25.09
CA LYS A 574 -8.06 25.04 -25.64
C LYS A 574 -9.49 24.64 -25.26
N ILE A 575 -9.83 23.36 -25.38
CA ILE A 575 -11.15 22.84 -25.02
C ILE A 575 -11.44 23.03 -23.52
N GLU A 576 -10.47 22.74 -22.65
CA GLU A 576 -10.61 22.93 -21.21
C GLU A 576 -10.86 24.41 -20.87
N ASN A 577 -10.13 25.33 -21.50
CA ASN A 577 -10.35 26.76 -21.36
C ASN A 577 -11.73 27.20 -21.87
N ASP A 578 -12.21 26.64 -22.98
CA ASP A 578 -13.54 26.93 -23.52
C ASP A 578 -14.66 26.40 -22.60
N ILE A 579 -14.50 25.20 -22.04
CA ILE A 579 -15.43 24.62 -21.05
C ILE A 579 -15.47 25.48 -19.79
N GLU A 580 -14.31 25.91 -19.27
CA GLU A 580 -14.24 26.75 -18.08
C GLU A 580 -14.86 28.14 -18.34
N ASN A 581 -14.61 28.74 -19.51
CA ASN A 581 -15.26 29.98 -19.92
C ASN A 581 -16.78 29.82 -20.01
N ASN A 582 -17.28 28.74 -20.63
CA ASN A 582 -18.72 28.46 -20.71
C ASN A 582 -19.35 28.24 -19.33
N ASN A 583 -18.68 27.50 -18.45
CA ASN A 583 -19.12 27.28 -17.07
C ASN A 583 -19.16 28.57 -16.24
N ARG A 584 -18.23 29.50 -16.48
CA ARG A 584 -18.26 30.82 -15.86
C ARG A 584 -19.41 31.67 -16.41
N MET A 585 -19.60 31.67 -17.72
CA MET A 585 -20.65 32.46 -18.37
C MET A 585 -22.06 32.00 -17.95
N SER A 586 -22.28 30.70 -17.77
CA SER A 586 -23.56 30.17 -17.29
C SER A 586 -23.90 30.57 -15.85
N ARG A 587 -22.89 30.89 -15.03
CA ARG A 587 -23.03 31.33 -13.62
C ARG A 587 -22.92 32.84 -13.44
N LEU A 588 -22.83 33.61 -14.52
CA LEU A 588 -22.52 35.04 -14.47
C LEU A 588 -23.56 35.83 -13.67
N ASN A 589 -24.83 35.44 -13.76
CA ASN A 589 -25.96 36.06 -13.05
C ASN A 589 -26.29 35.38 -11.71
N ASP A 590 -25.49 34.40 -11.28
CA ASP A 590 -25.78 33.63 -10.09
C ASP A 590 -25.08 34.20 -8.85
N VAL A 591 -25.79 34.13 -7.73
CA VAL A 591 -25.29 34.44 -6.38
C VAL A 591 -25.57 33.24 -5.49
N ILE A 592 -24.62 32.90 -4.61
CA ILE A 592 -24.79 31.85 -3.61
C ILE A 592 -24.94 32.44 -2.22
N ILE A 593 -25.95 31.98 -1.50
CA ILE A 593 -26.26 32.36 -0.11
C ILE A 593 -26.00 31.16 0.80
N ARG A 594 -25.21 31.36 1.86
CA ARG A 594 -24.87 30.36 2.88
C ARG A 594 -25.27 30.86 4.26
N GLY A 595 -25.50 29.91 5.18
CA GLY A 595 -25.89 30.21 6.57
C GLY A 595 -27.40 30.23 6.83
N VAL A 596 -28.21 29.91 5.82
CA VAL A 596 -29.68 29.79 5.96
C VAL A 596 -30.07 28.35 6.31
N PRO A 597 -30.79 28.12 7.42
CA PRO A 597 -31.30 26.79 7.82
C PRO A 597 -32.15 26.11 6.75
N ALA A 598 -32.10 24.78 6.69
CA ALA A 598 -32.80 23.98 5.66
C ALA A 598 -34.33 23.93 5.84
N ASN A 599 -34.85 24.23 7.04
CA ASN A 599 -36.29 24.25 7.35
C ASN A 599 -37.05 25.42 6.71
N GLN A 600 -36.36 26.45 6.23
CA GLN A 600 -36.97 27.55 5.49
C GLN A 600 -37.29 27.11 4.05
N THR A 601 -38.57 26.84 3.78
CA THR A 601 -39.06 26.30 2.50
C THR A 601 -39.40 27.38 1.48
N ASP A 602 -39.84 28.56 1.92
CA ASP A 602 -40.23 29.68 1.04
C ASP A 602 -39.02 30.58 0.72
N LEU A 603 -38.24 30.16 -0.28
CA LEU A 603 -37.01 30.85 -0.70
C LEU A 603 -37.29 32.25 -1.27
N LEU A 604 -38.44 32.45 -1.90
CA LEU A 604 -38.83 33.72 -2.52
C LEU A 604 -39.15 34.78 -1.46
N LYS A 605 -39.94 34.44 -0.43
CA LYS A 605 -40.17 35.35 0.70
C LYS A 605 -38.88 35.68 1.45
N MET A 606 -37.99 34.69 1.60
CA MET A 606 -36.68 34.91 2.19
C MET A 606 -35.85 35.91 1.37
N PHE A 607 -35.81 35.77 0.04
CA PHE A 607 -35.14 36.74 -0.82
C PHE A 607 -35.68 38.16 -0.63
N VAL A 608 -37.01 38.32 -0.60
CA VAL A 608 -37.65 39.64 -0.36
C VAL A 608 -37.26 40.21 1.00
N SER A 609 -37.17 39.38 2.03
CA SER A 609 -36.75 39.80 3.37
C SER A 609 -35.29 40.26 3.39
N ILE A 610 -34.40 39.52 2.72
CA ILE A 610 -32.99 39.91 2.53
C ILE A 610 -32.90 41.22 1.76
N ALA A 611 -33.61 41.34 0.64
CA ALA A 611 -33.63 42.54 -0.21
C ALA A 611 -34.08 43.78 0.59
N LYS A 612 -35.13 43.64 1.41
CA LYS A 612 -35.61 44.71 2.29
C LYS A 612 -34.57 45.09 3.34
N ALA A 613 -33.93 44.11 3.98
CA ALA A 613 -32.90 44.35 4.99
C ALA A 613 -31.70 45.13 4.43
N ILE A 614 -31.19 44.72 3.26
CA ILE A 614 -30.04 45.35 2.62
C ILE A 614 -30.39 46.62 1.82
N LYS A 615 -31.66 47.07 1.84
CA LYS A 615 -32.18 48.22 1.08
C LYS A 615 -31.98 48.09 -0.44
N PHE A 616 -32.18 46.89 -0.97
CA PHE A 616 -32.21 46.64 -2.41
C PHE A 616 -33.56 47.10 -2.97
N ASN A 617 -33.54 48.15 -3.82
CA ASN A 617 -34.74 48.90 -4.28
C ASN A 617 -35.66 48.16 -5.26
N HIS A 618 -35.47 46.86 -5.47
CA HIS A 618 -36.36 46.04 -6.30
C HIS A 618 -37.33 45.28 -5.38
N SER A 619 -38.54 45.81 -5.28
CA SER A 619 -39.53 45.41 -4.27
C SER A 619 -40.37 44.18 -4.66
N LYS A 620 -40.03 43.46 -5.73
CA LYS A 620 -40.78 42.28 -6.24
C LYS A 620 -39.85 41.16 -6.74
N TYR A 621 -40.44 40.04 -7.16
CA TYR A 621 -39.76 38.87 -7.74
C TYR A 621 -39.26 39.07 -9.18
N ASP A 622 -39.36 40.28 -9.74
CA ASP A 622 -39.09 40.61 -11.14
C ASP A 622 -37.60 40.50 -11.53
N CYS A 623 -36.70 40.66 -10.57
CA CYS A 623 -35.26 40.55 -10.79
C CYS A 623 -34.71 39.11 -10.67
N VAL A 624 -35.52 38.15 -10.21
CA VAL A 624 -35.10 36.75 -9.97
C VAL A 624 -35.62 35.86 -11.10
N ASN A 625 -34.69 35.25 -11.84
CA ASN A 625 -35.00 34.24 -12.84
C ASN A 625 -35.30 32.87 -12.21
N ASN A 626 -34.50 32.46 -11.22
CA ASN A 626 -34.70 31.19 -10.51
C ASN A 626 -34.07 31.23 -9.11
N ILE A 627 -34.60 30.45 -8.17
CA ILE A 627 -34.07 30.31 -6.82
C ILE A 627 -34.25 28.88 -6.31
N PHE A 628 -33.17 28.25 -5.88
CA PHE A 628 -33.20 26.85 -5.42
C PHE A 628 -32.07 26.53 -4.46
N ARG A 629 -32.23 25.45 -3.68
CA ARG A 629 -31.18 24.93 -2.79
C ARG A 629 -30.32 23.90 -3.50
N ILE A 630 -29.02 23.92 -3.23
CA ILE A 630 -28.10 22.84 -3.60
C ILE A 630 -27.93 21.88 -2.41
N ARG A 631 -27.70 20.60 -2.69
CA ARG A 631 -27.36 19.58 -1.69
C ARG A 631 -26.18 20.06 -0.83
N GLY A 632 -26.41 20.24 0.46
CA GLY A 632 -25.44 20.67 1.47
C GLY A 632 -25.44 19.78 2.70
N ASN A 633 -24.86 20.26 3.81
CA ASN A 633 -24.87 19.55 5.09
C ASN A 633 -26.29 19.50 5.67
N LYS A 634 -26.61 18.46 6.46
CA LYS A 634 -27.96 18.20 7.02
C LYS A 634 -28.63 19.42 7.70
N ASN A 635 -27.85 20.37 8.20
CA ASN A 635 -28.36 21.54 8.94
C ASN A 635 -28.40 22.85 8.11
N THR A 636 -27.60 22.99 7.06
CA THR A 636 -27.56 24.21 6.20
C THR A 636 -27.32 23.82 4.73
N SER A 637 -28.29 24.11 3.87
CA SER A 637 -28.19 23.88 2.42
C SER A 637 -28.04 25.23 1.71
N PRO A 638 -26.93 25.48 0.98
CA PRO A 638 -26.74 26.72 0.24
C PRO A 638 -27.86 26.98 -0.76
N ILE A 639 -28.17 28.25 -0.98
CA ILE A 639 -29.22 28.70 -1.91
C ILE A 639 -28.54 29.41 -3.08
N ILE A 640 -28.90 29.05 -4.30
CA ILE A 640 -28.54 29.81 -5.51
C ILE A 640 -29.70 30.73 -5.85
N ILE A 641 -29.38 31.99 -6.14
CA ILE A 641 -30.28 32.96 -6.76
C ILE A 641 -29.72 33.30 -8.14
N GLN A 642 -30.49 33.04 -9.17
CA GLN A 642 -30.18 33.41 -10.55
C GLN A 642 -30.93 34.70 -10.86
N PHE A 643 -30.20 35.78 -11.11
CA PHE A 643 -30.81 37.05 -11.52
C PHE A 643 -31.14 37.05 -13.01
N THR A 644 -32.17 37.78 -13.40
CA THR A 644 -32.54 37.97 -14.81
C THR A 644 -31.40 38.63 -15.60
N THR A 645 -30.67 39.55 -14.96
CA THR A 645 -29.53 40.26 -15.57
C THR A 645 -28.39 40.45 -14.58
N SER A 646 -27.18 40.64 -15.12
CA SER A 646 -25.98 40.93 -14.33
C SER A 646 -26.02 42.31 -13.66
N ILE A 647 -26.91 43.20 -14.10
CA ILE A 647 -27.15 44.52 -13.51
C ILE A 647 -27.76 44.35 -12.12
N TYR A 648 -28.87 43.59 -12.03
CA TYR A 648 -29.53 43.33 -10.76
C TYR A 648 -28.62 42.60 -9.77
N LYS A 649 -27.86 41.62 -10.25
CA LYS A 649 -26.83 40.95 -9.44
C LYS A 649 -25.82 41.96 -8.85
N ARG A 650 -25.29 42.87 -9.67
CA ARG A 650 -24.30 43.87 -9.21
C ARG A 650 -24.88 44.83 -8.19
N GLU A 651 -26.11 45.30 -8.42
CA GLU A 651 -26.82 46.18 -7.48
C GLU A 651 -27.10 45.47 -6.14
N PHE A 652 -27.49 44.19 -6.19
CA PHE A 652 -27.73 43.36 -5.01
C PHE A 652 -26.44 43.14 -4.21
N MET A 653 -25.36 42.73 -4.88
CA MET A 653 -24.04 42.55 -4.25
C MET A 653 -23.50 43.86 -3.66
N SER A 654 -23.68 44.99 -4.37
CA SER A 654 -23.28 46.31 -3.87
C SER A 654 -24.05 46.71 -2.60
N SER A 655 -25.36 46.44 -2.58
CA SER A 655 -26.22 46.71 -1.42
C SER A 655 -25.81 45.84 -0.22
N TYR A 656 -25.52 44.56 -0.45
CA TYR A 656 -24.98 43.65 0.57
C TYR A 656 -23.63 44.13 1.14
N PHE A 657 -22.68 44.49 0.29
CA PHE A 657 -21.37 44.98 0.74
C PHE A 657 -21.47 46.30 1.53
N LYS A 658 -22.43 47.18 1.19
CA LYS A 658 -22.74 48.41 1.95
C LYS A 658 -23.40 48.11 3.30
N PHE A 659 -24.24 47.08 3.37
CA PHE A 659 -24.91 46.65 4.60
C PHE A 659 -23.93 45.99 5.59
N GLY A 660 -22.94 45.23 5.09
CA GLY A 660 -21.88 44.63 5.90
C GLY A 660 -22.27 43.27 6.48
N GLN A 661 -22.70 43.22 7.74
CA GLN A 661 -22.97 41.95 8.45
C GLN A 661 -24.46 41.60 8.46
N LEU A 662 -24.92 40.87 7.44
CA LEU A 662 -26.28 40.32 7.40
C LEU A 662 -26.42 39.12 8.35
N LYS A 663 -27.45 39.12 9.19
CA LYS A 663 -27.77 38.06 10.15
C LYS A 663 -29.18 37.52 9.93
N LEU A 664 -29.45 36.34 10.49
CA LEU A 664 -30.77 35.70 10.44
C LEU A 664 -31.86 36.53 11.15
N SER A 665 -31.49 37.29 12.19
CA SER A 665 -32.39 38.23 12.88
C SER A 665 -32.88 39.36 11.97
N ASP A 666 -32.05 39.84 11.04
CA ASP A 666 -32.41 40.91 10.09
C ASP A 666 -33.49 40.48 9.10
N ILE A 667 -33.70 39.17 8.94
CA ILE A 667 -34.75 38.58 8.08
C ILE A 667 -35.89 37.94 8.88
N GLY A 668 -35.97 38.22 10.18
CA GLY A 668 -37.08 37.79 11.04
C GLY A 668 -36.96 36.36 11.61
N CYS A 669 -35.76 35.77 11.64
CA CYS A 669 -35.52 34.48 12.29
C CYS A 669 -34.99 34.67 13.74
N GLU A 670 -35.29 33.74 14.64
CA GLU A 670 -34.90 33.81 16.07
C GLU A 670 -33.39 33.70 16.33
N SER A 671 -32.64 33.09 15.39
CA SER A 671 -31.18 32.94 15.52
C SER A 671 -30.44 34.20 15.06
N ASN A 672 -29.31 34.51 15.70
CA ASN A 672 -28.42 35.61 15.30
C ASN A 672 -27.24 35.18 14.41
N SER A 673 -27.36 34.01 13.75
CA SER A 673 -26.29 33.47 12.89
C SER A 673 -26.09 34.35 11.64
N ARG A 674 -24.85 34.44 11.17
CA ARG A 674 -24.49 35.27 10.01
C ARG A 674 -24.88 34.61 8.68
N ILE A 675 -25.39 35.42 7.76
CA ILE A 675 -25.67 35.04 6.37
C ILE A 675 -24.53 35.54 5.48
N TYR A 676 -23.98 34.63 4.67
CA TYR A 676 -22.91 34.92 3.72
C TYR A 676 -23.46 34.94 2.30
N VAL A 677 -23.20 36.01 1.57
CA VAL A 677 -23.57 36.18 0.16
C VAL A 677 -22.29 36.30 -0.65
N SER A 678 -22.12 35.46 -1.66
CA SER A 678 -20.93 35.49 -2.53
C SER A 678 -21.28 35.18 -3.99
N ASP A 679 -20.34 35.44 -4.89
CA ASP A 679 -20.43 34.97 -6.27
C ASP A 679 -20.50 33.43 -6.35
N ASN A 680 -21.24 32.90 -7.32
CA ASN A 680 -21.23 31.48 -7.65
C ASN A 680 -20.05 31.15 -8.59
N LEU A 681 -18.87 30.92 -8.00
CA LEU A 681 -17.65 30.63 -8.75
C LEU A 681 -17.66 29.21 -9.36
N THR A 682 -16.90 29.02 -10.42
CA THR A 682 -16.50 27.68 -10.90
C THR A 682 -15.61 27.00 -9.87
N LYS A 683 -15.46 25.68 -9.95
CA LYS A 683 -14.59 24.93 -9.03
C LYS A 683 -13.15 25.46 -9.10
N HIS A 684 -12.65 25.64 -10.32
CA HIS A 684 -11.32 26.20 -10.60
C HIS A 684 -11.12 27.57 -9.93
N ASN A 685 -12.00 28.55 -10.21
CA ASN A 685 -11.89 29.88 -9.61
C ASN A 685 -12.15 29.89 -8.10
N SER A 686 -12.96 28.96 -7.59
CA SER A 686 -13.19 28.79 -6.14
C SER A 686 -11.91 28.33 -5.42
N ASP A 687 -11.14 27.42 -6.03
CA ASP A 687 -9.90 26.92 -5.47
C ASP A 687 -8.83 28.04 -5.45
N ILE A 688 -8.72 28.82 -6.53
CA ILE A 688 -7.86 30.03 -6.59
C ILE A 688 -8.28 31.03 -5.51
N HIS A 689 -9.58 31.31 -5.38
CA HIS A 689 -10.10 32.24 -4.39
C HIS A 689 -9.82 31.79 -2.95
N HIS A 690 -9.98 30.50 -2.65
CA HIS A 690 -9.69 29.95 -1.33
C HIS A 690 -8.19 30.06 -1.01
N LYS A 691 -7.32 29.77 -1.98
CA LYS A 691 -5.88 29.93 -1.82
C LYS A 691 -5.49 31.40 -1.61
N ALA A 692 -6.09 32.32 -2.36
CA ALA A 692 -5.87 33.76 -2.18
C ALA A 692 -6.28 34.24 -0.78
N LEU A 693 -7.41 33.76 -0.25
CA LEU A 693 -7.82 34.05 1.14
C LEU A 693 -6.83 33.51 2.18
N GLN A 694 -6.24 32.33 1.94
CA GLN A 694 -5.17 31.81 2.80
C GLN A 694 -3.95 32.72 2.76
N LEU A 695 -3.54 33.17 1.57
CA LEU A 695 -2.40 34.07 1.40
C LEU A 695 -2.62 35.46 2.03
N ILE A 696 -3.86 35.94 2.12
CA ILE A 696 -4.18 37.14 2.90
C ILE A 696 -3.97 36.90 4.41
N LYS A 697 -4.40 35.74 4.93
CA LYS A 697 -4.14 35.37 6.34
C LYS A 697 -2.65 35.26 6.63
N ASP A 698 -1.89 34.74 5.67
CA ASP A 698 -0.44 34.62 5.74
C ASP A 698 0.29 35.96 5.50
N LYS A 699 -0.44 37.08 5.38
CA LYS A 699 0.09 38.42 5.09
C LYS A 699 0.99 38.45 3.86
N ARG A 700 0.56 37.81 2.77
CA ARG A 700 1.23 37.87 1.45
C ARG A 700 0.44 38.66 0.42
N LEU A 701 -0.87 38.80 0.63
CA LEU A 701 -1.78 39.62 -0.18
C LEU A 701 -2.54 40.59 0.73
N SER A 702 -2.88 41.77 0.20
CA SER A 702 -3.71 42.76 0.91
C SER A 702 -5.20 42.44 0.76
N LYS A 703 -5.63 42.17 -0.48
CA LYS A 703 -7.06 42.11 -0.82
C LYS A 703 -7.32 41.07 -1.90
N VAL A 704 -8.46 40.40 -1.81
CA VAL A 704 -9.03 39.55 -2.87
C VAL A 704 -10.43 40.04 -3.18
N THR A 705 -10.76 40.15 -4.46
CA THR A 705 -12.08 40.52 -4.93
C THR A 705 -12.51 39.63 -6.09
N THR A 706 -13.81 39.43 -6.23
CA THR A 706 -14.39 38.69 -7.34
C THR A 706 -15.17 39.66 -8.24
N ARG A 707 -14.99 39.56 -9.55
CA ARG A 707 -15.75 40.35 -10.52
C ARG A 707 -16.07 39.50 -11.74
N SER A 708 -17.36 39.32 -12.02
CA SER A 708 -17.84 38.52 -13.15
C SER A 708 -17.28 37.09 -13.17
N GLY A 709 -17.09 36.49 -11.99
CA GLY A 709 -16.52 35.15 -11.83
C GLY A 709 -14.98 35.07 -11.95
N PHE A 710 -14.29 36.18 -12.24
CA PHE A 710 -12.84 36.24 -12.19
C PHE A 710 -12.34 36.63 -10.80
N ILE A 711 -11.15 36.14 -10.47
CA ILE A 711 -10.45 36.45 -9.23
C ILE A 711 -9.45 37.56 -9.47
N PHE A 712 -9.51 38.58 -8.63
CA PHE A 712 -8.63 39.73 -8.64
C PHE A 712 -7.95 39.83 -7.28
N VAL A 713 -6.62 39.99 -7.28
CA VAL A 713 -5.82 40.08 -6.06
C VAL A 713 -5.02 41.37 -6.05
N GLN A 714 -4.76 41.88 -4.84
CA GLN A 714 -3.92 43.04 -4.60
C GLN A 714 -2.77 42.62 -3.67
N GLN A 715 -1.54 42.93 -4.05
CA GLN A 715 -0.34 42.69 -3.22
C GLN A 715 -0.29 43.69 -2.05
N LEU A 716 0.54 43.40 -1.03
CA LEU A 716 0.62 44.24 0.17
C LEU A 716 1.14 45.67 -0.08
N ASN A 717 2.06 45.83 -1.03
CA ASN A 717 2.75 47.10 -1.30
C ASN A 717 2.39 47.69 -2.68
N SER A 718 1.29 47.23 -3.29
CA SER A 718 0.84 47.71 -4.59
C SER A 718 -0.64 48.07 -4.54
N ASP A 719 -0.98 49.20 -5.16
CA ASP A 719 -2.36 49.60 -5.39
C ASP A 719 -2.98 48.90 -6.62
N ASP A 720 -2.17 48.14 -7.38
CA ASP A 720 -2.63 47.44 -8.56
C ASP A 720 -3.40 46.17 -8.21
N ILE A 721 -4.56 46.04 -8.85
CA ILE A 721 -5.44 44.88 -8.73
C ILE A 721 -5.26 44.01 -9.98
N VAL A 722 -4.63 42.85 -9.81
CA VAL A 722 -4.26 41.95 -10.92
C VAL A 722 -5.25 40.79 -11.02
N LYS A 723 -5.64 40.46 -12.26
CA LYS A 723 -6.47 39.30 -12.58
C LYS A 723 -5.63 38.03 -12.53
N VAL A 724 -6.13 37.01 -11.84
CA VAL A 724 -5.47 35.70 -11.73
C VAL A 724 -6.34 34.62 -12.37
N SER A 725 -5.73 33.80 -13.23
CA SER A 725 -6.44 32.76 -14.00
C SER A 725 -6.07 31.33 -13.59
N ASP A 726 -4.97 31.13 -12.86
CA ASP A 726 -4.50 29.84 -12.37
C ASP A 726 -3.78 29.95 -11.01
N LEU A 727 -3.53 28.81 -10.36
CA LEU A 727 -2.84 28.77 -9.06
C LEU A 727 -1.35 29.11 -9.17
N GLU A 728 -0.72 28.81 -10.31
CA GLU A 728 0.70 29.08 -10.51
C GLU A 728 0.97 30.59 -10.61
N GLY A 729 0.16 31.31 -11.39
CA GLY A 729 0.18 32.77 -11.49
C GLY A 729 -0.11 33.44 -10.15
N LEU A 730 -1.01 32.87 -9.33
CA LEU A 730 -1.25 33.36 -7.97
C LEU A 730 0.02 33.27 -7.10
N LEU A 731 0.75 32.16 -7.19
CA LEU A 731 1.96 31.93 -6.40
C LEU A 731 3.15 32.74 -6.91
N LYS A 732 3.31 32.90 -8.24
CA LYS A 732 4.33 33.76 -8.85
C LYS A 732 4.21 35.21 -8.37
N LEU A 733 2.99 35.75 -8.37
CA LEU A 733 2.71 37.09 -7.83
C LEU A 733 3.09 37.25 -6.36
N CYS A 734 3.20 36.16 -5.60
CA CYS A 734 3.60 36.22 -4.18
C CYS A 734 5.10 35.96 -3.95
N ASN A 735 5.85 35.56 -4.97
CA ASN A 735 7.29 35.24 -4.89
C ASN A 735 8.16 36.39 -5.41
N GLU A 736 7.64 37.28 -6.26
CA GLU A 736 8.41 38.39 -6.85
C GLU A 736 8.82 39.50 -5.87
N ASN A 737 8.32 39.49 -4.62
CA ASN A 737 8.69 40.47 -3.57
C ASN A 737 9.33 39.84 -2.32
N GLY A 738 9.76 38.58 -2.39
CA GLY A 738 10.56 37.95 -1.34
C GLY A 738 12.04 38.04 -1.70
N SER A 739 12.77 38.92 -1.00
CA SER A 739 14.23 38.86 -0.90
C SER A 739 14.71 37.42 -0.77
N GLU A 740 15.74 37.06 -1.54
CA GLU A 740 16.48 35.81 -1.46
C GLU A 740 16.66 35.34 -0.02
N THR A 741 15.89 34.34 0.39
CA THR A 741 16.28 33.46 1.48
C THR A 741 16.11 32.03 1.00
N ASN A 742 17.25 31.46 0.60
CA ASN A 742 17.51 30.03 0.65
C ASN A 742 17.01 29.46 1.97
N ILE A 743 16.00 28.59 1.90
CA ILE A 743 15.67 27.59 2.92
C ILE A 743 15.19 26.39 2.08
N LEU A 744 16.10 25.61 1.47
CA LEU A 744 16.66 24.39 2.06
C LEU A 744 15.80 23.85 3.20
N ASP A 745 15.26 22.65 2.96
CA ASP A 745 14.86 21.69 3.98
C ASP A 745 15.60 21.93 5.31
N ASP A 746 14.84 22.24 6.36
CA ASP A 746 15.11 21.62 7.64
C ASP A 746 13.85 21.62 8.53
N THR A 747 13.29 20.43 8.62
CA THR A 747 13.06 19.71 9.86
C THR A 747 13.44 20.37 11.20
N VAL A 748 12.55 20.15 12.17
CA VAL A 748 12.74 20.07 13.63
C VAL A 748 12.78 21.40 14.42
N ILE A 749 11.81 21.60 15.33
CA ILE A 749 11.96 21.46 16.80
C ILE A 749 10.76 22.11 17.52
N GLU A 750 10.05 21.24 18.23
CA GLU A 750 9.52 21.38 19.59
C GLU A 750 8.66 22.59 20.02
N ASN A 751 7.52 22.21 20.60
CA ASN A 751 7.02 22.77 21.84
C ASN A 751 8.16 23.06 22.83
N GLN A 752 8.25 24.28 23.35
CA GLN A 752 8.36 24.52 24.80
C GLN A 752 7.91 25.96 25.11
N SER A 753 6.63 26.11 25.45
CA SER A 753 6.17 26.56 26.77
C SER A 753 4.65 26.44 26.84
#